data_AF-A0AAW8F2X5-F1
#
_entry.id   AF-A0AAW8F2X5-F1
#
_cell.length_a   1.000
_cell.length_b   1.000
_cell.length_c   1.000
_cell.angle_alpha   90.00
_cell.angle_beta   90.00
_cell.angle_gamma   90.00
#
_symmetry.space_group_name_H-M   'P 1'
#
loop_
_entity.id
_entity.type
_entity.pdbx_description
1 polymer ?
#
loop_
_entity_poly.entity_id
_entity_poly.type
_entity_poly.pdbx_seq_one_letter_code
_entity_poly.pdbx_strand_id
1 'polypeptide(L)'
;MRQRRPLLALLAAAIVIPLSGLIATSAQAATTVSLRDPVKREIAQEIVTSAENSVLDWYNRYDYIEDIDDGRGYTGGIIGFTSGTSDMLELVERYTKKYPSNGLAKYLPALRSVDGTDSHAGLGSAYEAAWKAEGAKAAFQRAQRDLTREWYFDPSVDLGLSDKIGALGQFIYYDAAVVHGFDGMQDIRTEARKKAKTPAEGGNETTYLNAFLDARVIEMQKEAAHEDVTRIETAQRVWLRAGNLNLDTPLNWSVYGEAFSIPSNPTPRWPLDEIGGPNPTSSPTPTASPTQNPGTATLISKNKPVTASTVEATGFEAAKAVDGNATTRWASVEGVDPQWVRIDLGTGSTVNKVVLKWEAAYASKYRIETSNDGTTWTTLATEAAGNGGTDEFTNLTGTGRYLRIYGTARGTAYGYSLYEAEVYGTAGTGGGSTPTPTPTPTQTSTPTPTPTTTPGTAALISKNKPVTASTVEGTGFEAAKAVDGNATTRWSSVEGVDPQWVRIDLGTGAAVSKVVLKWEAAYASKYRIEMSADGATWSTLATEAAGNGGTDEFTNLNGTGRYLRIYGTARGTAYGYSLFEVEAYGTAGTDGGNPGGTTFRVVGAGDIAGTGCSAPSSGCQHFATATLAQSLNPAFYITMGDMAYDDGHFEDFMNNYDKSWGKFKNNTWPVPGNHESYDTDYNEETEKGDEKAYRDYFGARATPQGKMWYSYDYGNWHFIALNSNRFDEQAQIDWIKADLAASTKQCTVAYYHHPAFTSGTHGNEGVSDEVWGLMANAGVELVINGHDHDYERFAPQSATGAAAANGTVEIVAGMGGVNLTGYENVKPNSVKRVGDKYGVLQLDFTDSSVTTKLIAVGGAVADTSTITCH
;
A
#
# COMPACT_ATOMS: atom_id res chain seq x y z
N MET A 1 -69.93 -29.03 52.90
CA MET A 1 -71.02 -28.23 52.27
C MET A 1 -70.43 -27.37 51.16
N ARG A 2 -71.29 -27.00 50.19
CA ARG A 2 -71.35 -25.79 49.34
C ARG A 2 -70.35 -24.63 49.68
N GLN A 3 -69.85 -23.79 48.76
CA GLN A 3 -70.05 -23.62 47.30
C GLN A 3 -69.00 -22.63 46.68
N ARG A 4 -68.60 -22.86 45.41
CA ARG A 4 -68.26 -21.89 44.32
C ARG A 4 -67.17 -20.79 44.45
N ARG A 5 -66.19 -20.89 43.53
CA ARG A 5 -65.43 -19.90 42.67
C ARG A 5 -65.95 -18.43 42.60
N PRO A 6 -65.14 -17.40 42.20
CA PRO A 6 -64.07 -17.45 41.17
C PRO A 6 -62.77 -16.59 41.39
N LEU A 7 -61.96 -16.52 40.30
CA LEU A 7 -60.64 -15.90 40.06
C LEU A 7 -60.35 -14.53 40.73
N LEU A 8 -59.09 -14.30 41.16
CA LEU A 8 -57.99 -13.70 40.36
C LEU A 8 -56.63 -13.87 41.09
N ALA A 9 -55.50 -13.53 40.43
CA ALA A 9 -54.14 -13.78 40.93
C ALA A 9 -53.50 -12.58 41.65
N LEU A 10 -52.51 -12.80 42.54
CA LEU A 10 -51.24 -12.03 42.60
C LEU A 10 -50.15 -12.69 43.50
N LEU A 11 -48.92 -12.16 43.37
CA LEU A 11 -47.60 -12.60 43.89
C LEU A 11 -47.43 -12.73 45.42
N ALA A 12 -46.46 -13.55 45.89
CA ALA A 12 -45.12 -13.09 46.38
C ALA A 12 -44.31 -14.14 47.21
N ALA A 13 -42.97 -14.19 46.98
CA ALA A 13 -41.82 -14.38 47.91
C ALA A 13 -41.83 -15.45 49.07
N ALA A 14 -40.71 -16.06 49.53
CA ALA A 14 -39.28 -16.16 49.11
C ALA A 14 -38.51 -17.21 50.00
N ILE A 15 -37.15 -17.27 49.88
CA ILE A 15 -36.11 -17.97 50.70
C ILE A 15 -35.69 -19.37 50.12
N VAL A 16 -34.50 -19.67 49.51
CA VAL A 16 -33.04 -19.31 49.63
C VAL A 16 -32.30 -20.18 50.68
N ILE A 17 -31.15 -20.87 50.51
CA ILE A 17 -29.93 -20.92 49.61
C ILE A 17 -29.51 -22.42 49.41
N PRO A 18 -28.44 -22.86 48.65
CA PRO A 18 -27.71 -22.32 47.48
C PRO A 18 -27.67 -23.29 46.25
N LEU A 19 -27.19 -22.83 45.09
CA LEU A 19 -26.79 -23.72 43.97
C LEU A 19 -25.44 -23.32 43.38
N SER A 20 -24.49 -24.25 43.37
CA SER A 20 -23.18 -24.09 42.72
C SER A 20 -23.24 -24.70 41.32
N GLY A 21 -23.03 -23.89 40.28
CA GLY A 21 -22.99 -24.36 38.89
C GLY A 21 -22.61 -23.22 37.95
N LEU A 22 -21.48 -23.35 37.27
CA LEU A 22 -20.93 -22.30 36.41
C LEU A 22 -21.89 -22.00 35.25
N ILE A 23 -22.31 -20.74 35.14
CA ILE A 23 -22.52 -20.10 33.84
C ILE A 23 -21.50 -18.97 33.74
N ALA A 24 -20.30 -19.32 33.30
CA ALA A 24 -19.39 -18.34 32.74
C ALA A 24 -20.00 -17.92 31.40
N THR A 25 -20.79 -16.84 31.39
CA THR A 25 -21.08 -16.13 30.16
C THR A 25 -19.75 -15.68 29.59
N SER A 26 -19.29 -16.32 28.51
CA SER A 26 -18.15 -15.87 27.75
C SER A 26 -18.50 -14.51 27.15
N ALA A 27 -18.17 -13.44 27.89
CA ALA A 27 -18.14 -12.10 27.34
C ALA A 27 -17.18 -12.16 26.15
N GLN A 28 -17.75 -12.08 24.96
CA GLN A 28 -16.99 -12.13 23.72
C GLN A 28 -16.11 -10.88 23.72
N ALA A 29 -14.80 -11.10 23.86
CA ALA A 29 -13.86 -10.00 24.06
C ALA A 29 -14.00 -9.01 22.90
N ALA A 30 -14.44 -7.79 23.21
CA ALA A 30 -14.51 -6.72 22.24
C ALA A 30 -13.10 -6.51 21.68
N THR A 31 -12.98 -6.38 20.36
CA THR A 31 -11.72 -6.05 19.71
C THR A 31 -11.22 -4.72 20.26
N THR A 32 -10.09 -4.75 20.99
CA THR A 32 -9.48 -3.56 21.59
C THR A 32 -9.11 -2.56 20.51
N VAL A 33 -9.77 -1.40 20.51
CA VAL A 33 -9.45 -0.31 19.58
C VAL A 33 -8.20 0.40 20.10
N SER A 34 -7.24 0.69 19.22
CA SER A 34 -6.05 1.48 19.57
C SER A 34 -6.33 2.98 19.46
N LEU A 35 -5.63 3.76 20.26
CA LEU A 35 -5.57 5.22 20.15
C LEU A 35 -4.97 5.69 18.81
N ARG A 36 -4.22 4.83 18.09
CA ARG A 36 -3.77 5.08 16.71
C ARG A 36 -4.90 5.18 15.68
N ASP A 37 -6.14 4.80 16.02
CA ASP A 37 -7.28 5.07 15.14
C ASP A 37 -7.45 6.59 14.92
N PRO A 38 -7.66 7.06 13.67
CA PRO A 38 -7.83 8.47 13.32
C PRO A 38 -8.78 9.26 14.21
N VAL A 39 -9.92 8.68 14.55
CA VAL A 39 -10.94 9.32 15.39
C VAL A 39 -10.51 9.31 16.85
N LYS A 40 -9.85 8.24 17.31
CA LYS A 40 -9.38 8.13 18.70
C LYS A 40 -8.21 9.08 18.99
N ARG A 41 -7.30 9.32 18.04
CA ARG A 41 -6.25 10.34 18.16
C ARG A 41 -6.79 11.76 18.13
N GLU A 42 -7.78 12.04 17.29
CA GLU A 42 -8.46 13.35 17.30
C GLU A 42 -9.09 13.61 18.66
N ILE A 43 -9.88 12.65 19.18
CA ILE A 43 -10.48 12.72 20.52
C ILE A 43 -9.40 12.91 21.60
N ALA A 44 -8.29 12.17 21.56
CA ALA A 44 -7.19 12.29 22.52
C ALA A 44 -6.62 13.72 22.55
N GLN A 45 -6.36 14.29 21.37
CA GLN A 45 -5.80 15.64 21.24
C GLN A 45 -6.81 16.72 21.69
N GLU A 46 -8.10 16.58 21.37
CA GLU A 46 -9.14 17.49 21.86
C GLU A 46 -9.27 17.47 23.40
N ILE A 47 -9.10 16.30 24.03
CA ILE A 47 -9.11 16.18 25.50
C ILE A 47 -7.85 16.81 26.11
N VAL A 48 -6.65 16.56 25.58
CA VAL A 48 -5.40 17.20 26.05
C VAL A 48 -5.53 18.72 25.97
N THR A 49 -5.93 19.27 24.82
CA THR A 49 -6.11 20.72 24.64
C THR A 49 -7.18 21.31 25.56
N SER A 50 -8.18 20.54 26.02
CA SER A 50 -9.11 21.01 27.05
C SER A 50 -8.45 21.25 28.41
N ALA A 51 -7.37 20.51 28.72
CA ALA A 51 -6.57 20.70 29.93
C ALA A 51 -5.42 21.71 29.75
N GLU A 52 -4.79 21.78 28.57
CA GLU A 52 -3.69 22.73 28.34
C GLU A 52 -4.16 24.14 27.94
N ASN A 53 -5.34 24.27 27.32
CA ASN A 53 -5.79 25.54 26.71
C ASN A 53 -7.29 25.87 26.94
N SER A 54 -8.00 25.10 27.77
CA SER A 54 -9.44 25.25 28.04
C SER A 54 -10.33 25.32 26.79
N VAL A 55 -9.94 24.66 25.70
CA VAL A 55 -10.75 24.51 24.47
C VAL A 55 -10.56 23.13 23.83
N LEU A 56 -11.49 22.73 22.95
CA LEU A 56 -11.33 21.53 22.11
C LEU A 56 -10.61 21.81 20.78
N ASP A 57 -10.48 23.08 20.38
CA ASP A 57 -9.94 23.44 19.07
C ASP A 57 -8.40 23.49 19.08
N TRP A 58 -7.77 22.31 19.14
CA TRP A 58 -6.31 22.14 19.15
C TRP A 58 -5.64 22.60 17.84
N TYR A 59 -6.33 22.46 16.71
CA TYR A 59 -5.78 22.75 15.39
C TYR A 59 -5.40 24.22 15.21
N ASN A 60 -6.08 25.11 15.95
CA ASN A 60 -5.81 26.55 15.97
C ASN A 60 -4.99 26.97 17.22
N ARG A 61 -4.11 26.09 17.74
CA ARG A 61 -3.25 26.37 18.91
C ARG A 61 -1.74 26.29 18.64
N TYR A 62 -1.31 26.11 17.40
CA TYR A 62 0.12 26.13 17.04
C TYR A 62 0.85 27.43 17.41
N ASP A 63 0.13 28.56 17.44
CA ASP A 63 0.62 29.89 17.77
C ASP A 63 0.38 30.29 19.24
N TYR A 64 -0.29 29.43 20.03
CA TYR A 64 -0.46 29.64 21.46
C TYR A 64 0.91 29.69 22.14
N ILE A 65 1.13 30.73 22.95
CA ILE A 65 2.26 30.86 23.85
C ILE A 65 1.91 31.88 24.94
N GLU A 66 2.05 31.46 26.19
CA GLU A 66 1.75 32.20 27.41
C GLU A 66 2.59 31.61 28.55
N ASP A 67 3.06 32.43 29.49
CA ASP A 67 3.49 31.93 30.80
C ASP A 67 2.26 31.95 31.70
N ILE A 68 1.93 30.78 32.25
CA ILE A 68 0.72 30.55 33.05
C ILE A 68 1.02 30.62 34.56
N ASP A 69 2.17 31.19 34.94
CA ASP A 69 2.66 31.34 36.33
C ASP A 69 2.79 30.00 37.08
N ASP A 70 3.02 28.89 36.35
CA ASP A 70 3.11 27.52 36.90
C ASP A 70 4.55 27.08 37.25
N GLY A 71 5.54 27.93 37.01
CA GLY A 71 6.96 27.64 37.25
C GLY A 71 7.68 26.92 36.11
N ARG A 72 7.08 26.82 34.91
CA ARG A 72 7.72 26.27 33.70
C ARG A 72 8.12 27.34 32.66
N GLY A 73 7.78 28.60 32.95
CA GLY A 73 7.94 29.73 32.03
C GLY A 73 6.93 29.65 30.90
N TYR A 74 7.32 30.04 29.68
CA TYR A 74 6.45 29.95 28.52
C TYR A 74 5.98 28.52 28.28
N THR A 75 4.66 28.33 28.21
CA THR A 75 3.97 27.14 27.74
C THR A 75 3.34 27.47 26.37
N GLY A 76 3.55 26.63 25.35
CA GLY A 76 3.11 26.95 23.98
C GLY A 76 2.84 25.77 23.07
N GLY A 77 2.10 26.02 21.99
CA GLY A 77 1.78 25.02 20.97
C GLY A 77 0.72 24.00 21.38
N ILE A 78 0.53 22.97 20.54
CA ILE A 78 -0.62 22.05 20.59
C ILE A 78 -0.70 21.11 21.81
N ILE A 79 0.40 20.93 22.54
CA ILE A 79 0.44 20.15 23.79
C ILE A 79 1.04 20.93 24.98
N GLY A 80 1.29 22.23 24.84
CA GLY A 80 1.91 23.02 25.90
C GLY A 80 3.39 22.69 26.13
N PHE A 81 4.21 22.68 25.07
CA PHE A 81 5.68 22.60 25.21
C PHE A 81 6.17 23.73 26.12
N THR A 82 7.15 23.51 27.02
CA THR A 82 7.59 24.56 27.95
C THR A 82 9.06 24.94 27.85
N SER A 83 9.37 26.22 28.09
CA SER A 83 10.74 26.72 28.12
C SER A 83 11.61 26.15 29.23
N GLY A 84 11.00 25.62 30.30
CA GLY A 84 11.68 25.08 31.47
C GLY A 84 11.80 23.55 31.52
N THR A 85 11.20 22.82 30.56
CA THR A 85 11.16 21.34 30.54
C THR A 85 11.85 20.71 29.32
N SER A 86 12.83 21.40 28.73
CA SER A 86 13.65 21.00 27.57
C SER A 86 12.91 20.74 26.25
N ASP A 87 11.61 20.49 26.25
CA ASP A 87 10.82 20.14 25.07
C ASP A 87 10.53 21.32 24.13
N MET A 88 10.32 22.53 24.65
CA MET A 88 10.31 23.74 23.81
C MET A 88 11.68 24.02 23.19
N LEU A 89 12.76 23.76 23.93
CA LEU A 89 14.12 23.90 23.41
C LEU A 89 14.36 22.90 22.27
N GLU A 90 14.09 21.61 22.50
CA GLU A 90 14.22 20.54 21.51
C GLU A 90 13.40 20.84 20.24
N LEU A 91 12.14 21.27 20.40
CA LEU A 91 11.28 21.68 19.28
C LEU A 91 11.94 22.75 18.42
N VAL A 92 12.49 23.80 19.04
CA VAL A 92 13.14 24.90 18.31
C VAL A 92 14.51 24.48 17.76
N GLU A 93 15.24 23.57 18.41
CA GLU A 93 16.48 23.01 17.89
C GLU A 93 16.25 22.15 16.64
N ARG A 94 15.31 21.20 16.69
CA ARG A 94 14.91 20.39 15.53
C ARG A 94 14.39 21.25 14.39
N TYR A 95 13.50 22.20 14.70
CA TYR A 95 12.98 23.14 13.72
C TYR A 95 14.09 24.00 13.09
N THR A 96 15.12 24.37 13.85
CA THR A 96 16.27 25.13 13.35
C THR A 96 17.27 24.27 12.59
N LYS A 97 17.49 23.01 12.96
CA LYS A 97 18.31 22.04 12.19
C LYS A 97 17.74 21.90 10.77
N LYS A 98 16.41 21.77 10.63
CA LYS A 98 15.72 21.63 9.33
C LYS A 98 15.48 22.96 8.61
N TYR A 99 15.31 24.07 9.34
CA TYR A 99 15.08 25.41 8.77
C TYR A 99 15.98 26.48 9.42
N PRO A 100 17.29 26.56 9.09
CA PRO A 100 18.26 27.40 9.80
C PRO A 100 17.97 28.91 9.79
N SER A 101 17.14 29.39 8.85
CA SER A 101 16.75 30.81 8.72
C SER A 101 15.39 31.15 9.36
N ASN A 102 14.82 30.28 10.19
CA ASN A 102 13.53 30.54 10.84
C ASN A 102 13.62 31.65 11.91
N GLY A 103 12.47 32.24 12.27
CA GLY A 103 12.39 33.38 13.20
C GLY A 103 12.70 33.06 14.66
N LEU A 104 12.64 31.77 15.05
CA LEU A 104 12.94 31.29 16.40
C LEU A 104 14.43 30.94 16.59
N ALA A 105 15.17 30.61 15.52
CA ALA A 105 16.59 30.21 15.55
C ALA A 105 17.49 31.14 16.39
N LYS A 106 17.27 32.45 16.29
CA LYS A 106 18.03 33.48 17.04
C LYS A 106 17.82 33.46 18.55
N TYR A 107 16.79 32.77 19.05
CA TYR A 107 16.49 32.63 20.47
C TYR A 107 17.06 31.34 21.08
N LEU A 108 17.63 30.43 20.30
CA LEU A 108 18.26 29.21 20.83
C LEU A 108 19.29 29.47 21.96
N PRO A 109 20.16 30.49 21.90
CA PRO A 109 21.05 30.80 23.01
C PRO A 109 20.33 31.23 24.30
N ALA A 110 19.14 31.83 24.18
CA ALA A 110 18.30 32.20 25.32
C ALA A 110 17.56 30.98 25.86
N LEU A 111 16.91 30.18 25.00
CA LEU A 111 16.23 28.93 25.37
C LEU A 111 17.18 27.99 26.13
N ARG A 112 18.37 27.73 25.60
CA ARG A 112 19.43 26.95 26.29
C ARG A 112 19.89 27.52 27.63
N SER A 113 19.68 28.81 27.87
CA SER A 113 20.08 29.49 29.11
C SER A 113 18.96 29.57 30.14
N VAL A 114 17.71 29.33 29.74
CA VAL A 114 16.54 29.33 30.64
C VAL A 114 15.97 27.95 30.87
N ASP A 115 16.35 26.96 30.06
CA ASP A 115 15.95 25.57 30.26
C ASP A 115 16.26 25.06 31.68
N GLY A 116 15.32 24.30 32.25
CA GLY A 116 15.28 23.95 33.67
C GLY A 116 14.83 25.08 34.62
N THR A 117 14.33 26.21 34.12
CA THR A 117 13.82 27.34 34.92
C THR A 117 12.58 28.01 34.30
N ASP A 118 11.89 28.84 35.08
CA ASP A 118 10.79 29.73 34.66
C ASP A 118 11.27 31.06 34.04
N SER A 119 12.56 31.20 33.75
CA SER A 119 13.16 32.48 33.36
C SER A 119 12.79 32.91 31.93
N HIS A 120 12.40 34.18 31.77
CA HIS A 120 12.19 34.80 30.45
C HIS A 120 13.42 35.54 29.89
N ALA A 121 14.60 35.34 30.47
CA ALA A 121 15.81 36.05 30.11
C ALA A 121 16.20 35.84 28.63
N GLY A 122 16.12 36.91 27.82
CA GLY A 122 16.45 36.87 26.39
C GLY A 122 15.32 36.46 25.44
N LEU A 123 14.13 36.14 25.97
CA LEU A 123 12.94 35.76 25.21
C LEU A 123 11.96 36.96 25.09
N GLY A 124 11.04 37.08 26.06
CA GLY A 124 10.04 38.16 26.16
C GLY A 124 9.06 38.26 24.98
N SER A 125 8.32 39.37 24.92
CA SER A 125 7.34 39.66 23.84
C SER A 125 7.88 39.57 22.41
N ALA A 126 9.19 39.70 22.20
CA ALA A 126 9.81 39.47 20.90
C ALA A 126 9.84 37.97 20.52
N TYR A 127 10.07 37.08 21.49
CA TYR A 127 9.95 35.63 21.33
C TYR A 127 8.51 35.21 21.12
N GLU A 128 7.56 35.71 21.92
CA GLU A 128 6.12 35.45 21.73
C GLU A 128 5.65 35.82 20.32
N ALA A 129 6.06 36.98 19.81
CA ALA A 129 5.72 37.43 18.47
C ALA A 129 6.38 36.57 17.37
N ALA A 130 7.59 36.08 17.61
CA ALA A 130 8.26 35.14 16.71
C ALA A 130 7.57 33.78 16.70
N TRP A 131 7.19 33.26 17.88
CA TRP A 131 6.45 32.00 18.02
C TRP A 131 5.10 32.08 17.30
N LYS A 132 4.33 33.16 17.53
CA LYS A 132 3.05 33.39 16.83
C LYS A 132 3.23 33.48 15.31
N ALA A 133 4.32 34.10 14.83
CA ALA A 133 4.63 34.19 13.41
C ALA A 133 5.10 32.88 12.78
N GLU A 134 5.81 32.01 13.53
CA GLU A 134 6.16 30.66 13.08
C GLU A 134 4.97 29.69 13.19
N GLY A 135 4.10 29.84 14.20
CA GLY A 135 2.89 29.04 14.42
C GLY A 135 1.89 29.07 13.26
N ALA A 136 1.91 30.16 12.47
CA ALA A 136 1.16 30.28 11.22
C ALA A 136 1.78 29.52 10.02
N LYS A 137 2.98 28.95 10.14
CA LYS A 137 3.70 28.28 9.05
C LYS A 137 3.62 26.75 9.18
N ALA A 138 3.20 26.10 8.10
CA ALA A 138 3.08 24.64 8.01
C ALA A 138 4.34 23.87 8.45
N ALA A 139 5.54 24.44 8.27
CA ALA A 139 6.80 23.84 8.69
C ALA A 139 6.97 23.73 10.22
N PHE A 140 6.57 24.75 10.98
CA PHE A 140 6.63 24.73 12.45
C PHE A 140 5.44 23.97 13.03
N GLN A 141 4.27 24.07 12.40
CA GLN A 141 3.10 23.24 12.72
C GLN A 141 3.41 21.74 12.58
N ARG A 142 4.16 21.36 11.53
CA ARG A 142 4.69 20.01 11.35
C ARG A 142 5.66 19.63 12.48
N ALA A 143 6.69 20.46 12.75
CA ALA A 143 7.64 20.18 13.83
C ALA A 143 6.98 19.96 15.20
N GLN A 144 5.91 20.71 15.53
CA GLN A 144 5.12 20.47 16.75
C GLN A 144 4.39 19.12 16.72
N ARG A 145 3.78 18.73 15.59
CA ARG A 145 3.12 17.42 15.46
C ARG A 145 4.10 16.25 15.51
N ASP A 146 5.26 16.40 14.86
CA ASP A 146 6.32 15.39 14.81
C ASP A 146 6.85 15.13 16.24
N LEU A 147 7.24 16.19 16.98
CA LEU A 147 7.71 16.03 18.37
C LEU A 147 6.60 15.50 19.31
N THR A 148 5.36 15.96 19.17
CA THR A 148 4.20 15.42 19.90
C THR A 148 4.04 13.91 19.66
N ARG A 149 4.24 13.47 18.41
CA ARG A 149 4.17 12.06 18.03
C ARG A 149 5.31 11.27 18.67
N GLU A 150 6.55 11.68 18.41
CA GLU A 150 7.76 10.92 18.73
C GLU A 150 8.04 10.81 20.23
N TRP A 151 7.86 11.88 20.99
CA TRP A 151 8.24 11.91 22.42
C TRP A 151 7.12 11.46 23.35
N TYR A 152 5.85 11.66 22.95
CA TYR A 152 4.71 11.50 23.86
C TYR A 152 3.71 10.46 23.35
N PHE A 153 3.20 10.61 22.12
CA PHE A 153 2.08 9.80 21.65
C PHE A 153 2.48 8.36 21.33
N ASP A 154 3.39 8.13 20.39
CA ASP A 154 3.74 6.78 19.94
C ASP A 154 4.37 5.93 21.07
N PRO A 155 5.34 6.43 21.87
CA PRO A 155 5.86 5.68 23.02
C PRO A 155 4.78 5.29 24.04
N SER A 156 3.82 6.18 24.32
CA SER A 156 2.71 5.90 25.25
C SER A 156 1.73 4.88 24.69
N VAL A 157 1.43 4.95 23.40
CA VAL A 157 0.53 3.99 22.74
C VAL A 157 1.17 2.62 22.60
N ASP A 158 2.44 2.53 22.20
CA ASP A 158 3.17 1.25 22.12
C ASP A 158 3.34 0.60 23.50
N LEU A 159 3.62 1.38 24.55
CA LEU A 159 3.67 0.87 25.91
C LEU A 159 2.29 0.36 26.36
N GLY A 160 1.21 1.09 26.06
CA GLY A 160 -0.16 0.66 26.35
C GLY A 160 -0.58 -0.61 25.57
N LEU A 161 -0.19 -0.72 24.30
CA LEU A 161 -0.40 -1.92 23.50
C LEU A 161 0.39 -3.11 24.08
N SER A 162 1.61 -2.89 24.57
CA SER A 162 2.41 -3.93 25.24
C SER A 162 1.76 -4.42 26.55
N ASP A 163 1.11 -3.52 27.30
CA ASP A 163 0.34 -3.83 28.51
C ASP A 163 -1.07 -4.37 28.23
N LYS A 164 -1.50 -4.36 26.96
CA LYS A 164 -2.83 -4.77 26.48
C LYS A 164 -3.98 -4.00 27.12
N ILE A 165 -3.81 -2.69 27.31
CA ILE A 165 -4.88 -1.76 27.70
C ILE A 165 -5.53 -1.16 26.44
N GLY A 166 -6.83 -0.86 26.47
CA GLY A 166 -7.58 -0.25 25.37
C GLY A 166 -7.29 1.24 25.17
N ALA A 167 -8.00 1.88 24.24
CA ALA A 167 -7.79 3.29 23.90
C ALA A 167 -7.86 4.25 25.10
N LEU A 168 -8.75 4.03 26.09
CA LEU A 168 -8.78 4.85 27.31
C LEU A 168 -7.49 4.69 28.13
N GLY A 169 -6.95 3.47 28.25
CA GLY A 169 -5.70 3.23 28.94
C GLY A 169 -4.49 3.84 28.21
N GLN A 170 -4.45 3.69 26.88
CA GLN A 170 -3.44 4.33 26.02
C GLN A 170 -3.51 5.87 26.13
N PHE A 171 -4.72 6.45 26.20
CA PHE A 171 -4.92 7.87 26.44
C PHE A 171 -4.42 8.31 27.82
N ILE A 172 -4.71 7.54 28.87
CA ILE A 172 -4.24 7.82 30.23
C ILE A 172 -2.71 7.84 30.32
N TYR A 173 -2.01 6.98 29.57
CA TYR A 173 -0.55 7.05 29.44
C TYR A 173 -0.10 8.30 28.68
N TYR A 174 -0.68 8.58 27.50
CA TYR A 174 -0.32 9.74 26.70
C TYR A 174 -0.52 11.06 27.45
N ASP A 175 -1.67 11.26 28.09
CA ASP A 175 -1.96 12.44 28.91
C ASP A 175 -1.05 12.56 30.13
N ALA A 176 -0.57 11.44 30.69
CA ALA A 176 0.44 11.45 31.75
C ALA A 176 1.84 11.79 31.22
N ALA A 177 2.20 11.33 30.02
CA ALA A 177 3.47 11.65 29.39
C ALA A 177 3.57 13.13 29.00
N VAL A 178 2.48 13.74 28.54
CA VAL A 178 2.41 15.20 28.27
C VAL A 178 2.72 16.01 29.54
N VAL A 179 2.14 15.60 30.69
CA VAL A 179 2.23 16.36 31.95
C VAL A 179 3.52 16.11 32.74
N HIS A 180 4.08 14.90 32.66
CA HIS A 180 5.21 14.47 33.51
C HIS A 180 6.46 14.04 32.72
N GLY A 181 6.46 14.23 31.40
CA GLY A 181 7.39 13.56 30.49
C GLY A 181 7.14 12.06 30.40
N PHE A 182 7.71 11.42 29.37
CA PHE A 182 7.56 9.96 29.20
C PHE A 182 8.16 9.18 30.38
N ASP A 183 9.30 9.61 30.93
CA ASP A 183 9.93 8.95 32.07
C ASP A 183 9.13 9.11 33.37
N GLY A 184 8.58 10.29 33.66
CA GLY A 184 7.67 10.47 34.80
C GLY A 184 6.41 9.62 34.68
N MET A 185 5.89 9.45 33.45
CA MET A 185 4.81 8.48 33.17
C MET A 185 5.24 7.03 33.42
N GLN A 186 6.47 6.63 33.08
CA GLN A 186 7.02 5.30 33.39
C GLN A 186 7.21 5.08 34.91
N ASP A 187 7.56 6.11 35.68
CA ASP A 187 7.63 6.03 37.15
C ASP A 187 6.24 5.86 37.77
N ILE A 188 5.25 6.65 37.33
CA ILE A 188 3.83 6.48 37.70
C ILE A 188 3.36 5.05 37.36
N ARG A 189 3.70 4.54 36.17
CA ARG A 189 3.42 3.18 35.72
C ARG A 189 4.05 2.13 36.65
N THR A 190 5.26 2.39 37.12
CA THR A 190 6.00 1.52 38.06
C THR A 190 5.32 1.47 39.42
N GLU A 191 4.88 2.61 39.97
CA GLU A 191 4.08 2.64 41.20
C GLU A 191 2.70 1.97 41.04
N ALA A 192 2.05 2.12 39.88
CA ALA A 192 0.79 1.44 39.56
C ALA A 192 0.94 -0.09 39.59
N ARG A 193 2.00 -0.61 38.97
CA ARG A 193 2.28 -2.06 38.87
C ARG A 193 2.60 -2.72 40.21
N LYS A 194 3.01 -1.96 41.24
CA LYS A 194 3.11 -2.47 42.62
C LYS A 194 1.75 -2.76 43.26
N LYS A 195 0.68 -2.09 42.80
CA LYS A 195 -0.69 -2.20 43.35
C LYS A 195 -1.59 -3.11 42.52
N ALA A 196 -1.43 -3.14 41.20
CA ALA A 196 -2.23 -3.95 40.29
C ALA A 196 -1.42 -4.42 39.07
N LYS A 197 -1.64 -5.66 38.64
CA LYS A 197 -1.05 -6.22 37.41
C LYS A 197 -1.67 -5.61 36.15
N THR A 198 -0.89 -5.48 35.08
CA THR A 198 -1.41 -5.07 33.76
C THR A 198 -2.19 -6.22 33.10
N PRO A 199 -3.08 -5.97 32.12
CA PRO A 199 -3.77 -7.04 31.38
C PRO A 199 -2.80 -8.02 30.68
N ALA A 200 -1.65 -7.57 30.20
CA ALA A 200 -0.59 -8.44 29.69
C ALA A 200 -0.05 -9.45 30.73
N GLU A 201 -0.05 -9.07 32.01
CA GLU A 201 0.35 -9.90 33.16
C GLU A 201 -0.83 -10.73 33.73
N GLY A 202 -1.99 -10.71 33.08
CA GLY A 202 -3.22 -11.38 33.52
C GLY A 202 -4.05 -10.59 34.55
N GLY A 203 -3.80 -9.28 34.69
CA GLY A 203 -4.59 -8.37 35.52
C GLY A 203 -5.93 -7.95 34.87
N ASN A 204 -6.77 -7.27 35.66
CA ASN A 204 -7.97 -6.62 35.14
C ASN A 204 -7.64 -5.16 34.78
N GLU A 205 -8.00 -4.73 33.57
CA GLU A 205 -7.71 -3.39 33.06
C GLU A 205 -8.27 -2.27 33.94
N THR A 206 -9.55 -2.35 34.34
CA THR A 206 -10.17 -1.32 35.19
C THR A 206 -9.49 -1.21 36.56
N THR A 207 -9.10 -2.33 37.17
CA THR A 207 -8.31 -2.34 38.40
C THR A 207 -6.94 -1.70 38.20
N TYR A 208 -6.27 -2.03 37.08
CA TYR A 208 -4.95 -1.50 36.74
C TYR A 208 -4.98 0.02 36.49
N LEU A 209 -5.90 0.50 35.67
CA LEU A 209 -6.03 1.92 35.35
C LEU A 209 -6.42 2.77 36.57
N ASN A 210 -7.22 2.24 37.51
CA ASN A 210 -7.44 2.95 38.78
C ASN A 210 -6.16 3.06 39.61
N ALA A 211 -5.36 1.99 39.71
CA ALA A 211 -4.07 2.04 40.40
C ALA A 211 -3.07 3.02 39.75
N PHE A 212 -3.13 3.17 38.43
CA PHE A 212 -2.35 4.16 37.68
C PHE A 212 -2.82 5.60 37.95
N LEU A 213 -4.12 5.88 37.84
CA LEU A 213 -4.66 7.21 38.14
C LEU A 213 -4.43 7.60 39.60
N ASP A 214 -4.49 6.66 40.55
CA ASP A 214 -4.15 6.89 41.95
C ASP A 214 -2.67 7.22 42.17
N ALA A 215 -1.76 6.59 41.41
CA ALA A 215 -0.34 6.94 41.44
C ALA A 215 -0.10 8.33 40.82
N ARG A 216 -0.78 8.64 39.71
CA ARG A 216 -0.68 9.94 39.03
C ARG A 216 -1.18 11.11 39.87
N VAL A 217 -2.32 10.96 40.56
CA VAL A 217 -2.83 11.98 41.49
C VAL A 217 -1.81 12.28 42.60
N ILE A 218 -1.12 11.25 43.11
CA ILE A 218 -0.05 11.43 44.10
C ILE A 218 1.14 12.19 43.50
N GLU A 219 1.48 11.96 42.22
CA GLU A 219 2.56 12.67 41.52
C GLU A 219 2.22 14.14 41.30
N MET A 220 1.05 14.43 40.71
CA MET A 220 0.54 15.78 40.49
C MET A 220 0.52 16.61 41.79
N GLN A 221 0.09 16.02 42.91
CA GLN A 221 0.04 16.69 44.21
C GLN A 221 1.40 17.02 44.87
N LYS A 222 2.54 16.61 44.27
CA LYS A 222 3.87 17.06 44.72
C LYS A 222 4.23 18.46 44.20
N GLU A 223 3.64 18.87 43.09
CA GLU A 223 3.91 20.14 42.42
C GLU A 223 2.73 21.08 42.65
N ALA A 224 2.97 22.27 43.22
CA ALA A 224 1.89 23.25 43.44
C ALA A 224 1.19 23.65 42.14
N ALA A 225 1.92 23.65 41.02
CA ALA A 225 1.44 23.83 39.66
C ALA A 225 0.40 22.80 39.19
N HIS A 226 0.34 21.64 39.84
CA HIS A 226 -0.50 20.50 39.45
C HIS A 226 -1.47 20.06 40.57
N GLU A 227 -1.75 20.92 41.57
CA GLU A 227 -2.69 20.55 42.64
C GLU A 227 -4.12 20.29 42.14
N ASP A 228 -4.51 20.90 41.02
CA ASP A 228 -5.77 20.60 40.33
C ASP A 228 -5.65 19.30 39.51
N VAL A 229 -6.34 18.26 40.00
CA VAL A 229 -6.40 16.93 39.38
C VAL A 229 -7.70 16.68 38.60
N THR A 230 -8.41 17.72 38.17
CA THR A 230 -9.70 17.58 37.45
C THR A 230 -9.58 16.82 36.13
N ARG A 231 -8.46 16.97 35.39
CA ARG A 231 -8.15 16.15 34.19
C ARG A 231 -8.18 14.64 34.47
N ILE A 232 -7.95 14.23 35.73
CA ILE A 232 -8.11 12.85 36.20
C ILE A 232 -9.52 12.62 36.76
N GLU A 233 -9.90 13.31 37.83
CA GLU A 233 -11.08 12.96 38.64
C GLU A 233 -12.42 13.26 37.96
N THR A 234 -12.50 14.31 37.14
CA THR A 234 -13.72 14.75 36.43
C THR A 234 -13.67 14.50 34.92
N ALA A 235 -12.63 13.83 34.42
CA ALA A 235 -12.54 13.34 33.04
C ALA A 235 -12.15 11.84 32.97
N GLN A 236 -10.85 11.50 33.04
CA GLN A 236 -10.36 10.13 32.84
C GLN A 236 -11.05 9.10 33.73
N ARG A 237 -11.21 9.41 35.02
CA ARG A 237 -11.84 8.52 36.00
C ARG A 237 -13.36 8.43 35.82
N VAL A 238 -14.01 9.41 35.17
CA VAL A 238 -15.44 9.35 34.82
C VAL A 238 -15.66 8.28 33.74
N TRP A 239 -14.88 8.30 32.66
CA TRP A 239 -14.99 7.31 31.58
C TRP A 239 -14.57 5.90 32.05
N LEU A 240 -13.55 5.81 32.92
CA LEU A 240 -13.14 4.55 33.52
C LEU A 240 -14.24 3.94 34.41
N ARG A 241 -14.90 4.75 35.26
CA ARG A 241 -16.05 4.30 36.08
C ARG A 241 -17.25 3.90 35.23
N ALA A 242 -17.42 4.50 34.05
CA ALA A 242 -18.46 4.12 33.08
C ALA A 242 -18.13 2.84 32.28
N GLY A 243 -16.92 2.28 32.41
CA GLY A 243 -16.47 1.12 31.65
C GLY A 243 -16.12 1.44 30.18
N ASN A 244 -15.94 2.71 29.82
CA ASN A 244 -15.68 3.16 28.45
C ASN A 244 -14.20 2.98 28.05
N LEU A 245 -13.71 1.73 28.09
CA LEU A 245 -12.30 1.38 27.87
C LEU A 245 -11.83 1.66 26.42
N ASN A 246 -12.76 1.78 25.47
CA ASN A 246 -12.49 2.14 24.09
C ASN A 246 -12.53 3.66 23.82
N LEU A 247 -12.83 4.51 24.81
CA LEU A 247 -12.96 5.96 24.63
C LEU A 247 -14.00 6.32 23.54
N ASP A 248 -15.15 5.66 23.57
CA ASP A 248 -16.26 5.85 22.61
C ASP A 248 -17.10 7.10 22.94
N THR A 249 -17.58 7.78 21.90
CA THR A 249 -18.46 8.95 22.06
C THR A 249 -19.92 8.51 22.32
N PRO A 250 -20.74 9.32 23.03
CA PRO A 250 -20.47 10.66 23.54
C PRO A 250 -19.57 10.69 24.79
N LEU A 251 -18.62 11.62 24.81
CA LEU A 251 -17.79 11.92 25.97
C LEU A 251 -18.25 13.25 26.59
N ASN A 252 -18.40 13.29 27.91
CA ASN A 252 -18.66 14.51 28.68
C ASN A 252 -17.70 14.51 29.87
N TRP A 253 -17.12 15.68 30.19
CA TRP A 253 -16.20 15.85 31.31
C TRP A 253 -16.14 17.30 31.78
N SER A 254 -15.37 17.54 32.83
CA SER A 254 -15.01 18.87 33.28
C SER A 254 -13.53 18.95 33.65
N VAL A 255 -12.88 20.07 33.34
CA VAL A 255 -11.53 20.45 33.77
C VAL A 255 -11.60 21.89 34.27
N TYR A 256 -10.96 22.22 35.38
CA TYR A 256 -10.96 23.55 36.02
C TYR A 256 -12.36 24.16 36.28
N GLY A 257 -13.39 23.31 36.37
CA GLY A 257 -14.79 23.74 36.53
C GLY A 257 -15.52 24.09 35.23
N GLU A 258 -14.83 24.12 34.09
CA GLU A 258 -15.45 24.24 32.77
C GLU A 258 -15.96 22.89 32.26
N ALA A 259 -17.05 22.88 31.48
CA ALA A 259 -17.69 21.65 31.01
C ALA A 259 -17.46 21.45 29.51
N PHE A 260 -16.93 20.27 29.16
CA PHE A 260 -16.59 19.89 27.79
C PHE A 260 -17.39 18.67 27.33
N SER A 261 -17.66 18.59 26.02
CA SER A 261 -18.43 17.51 25.41
C SER A 261 -17.99 17.23 23.97
N ILE A 262 -17.76 15.96 23.66
CA ILE A 262 -17.63 15.43 22.30
C ILE A 262 -18.86 14.54 22.07
N PRO A 263 -19.94 15.05 21.45
CA PRO A 263 -21.23 14.36 21.39
C PRO A 263 -21.28 13.20 20.37
N SER A 264 -20.35 13.19 19.42
CA SER A 264 -20.17 12.19 18.38
C SER A 264 -18.73 12.20 17.90
N ASN A 265 -18.29 11.13 17.25
CA ASN A 265 -16.94 11.02 16.66
C ASN A 265 -16.58 12.29 15.84
N PRO A 266 -15.50 13.01 16.19
CA PRO A 266 -15.05 14.17 15.43
C PRO A 266 -14.45 13.73 14.08
N THR A 267 -14.46 14.64 13.11
CA THR A 267 -13.67 14.48 11.88
C THR A 267 -12.20 14.69 12.23
N PRO A 268 -11.29 13.73 11.96
CA PRO A 268 -9.87 13.93 12.25
C PRO A 268 -9.30 15.11 11.46
N ARG A 269 -8.59 16.00 12.16
CA ARG A 269 -7.97 17.24 11.66
C ARG A 269 -6.45 17.15 11.63
N TRP A 270 -5.88 16.19 12.35
CA TRP A 270 -4.55 15.69 12.03
C TRP A 270 -4.54 15.33 10.53
N PRO A 271 -3.52 15.71 9.76
CA PRO A 271 -3.38 15.28 8.37
C PRO A 271 -3.50 13.75 8.31
N LEU A 272 -4.37 13.23 7.44
CA LEU A 272 -4.79 11.82 7.49
C LEU A 272 -3.71 10.85 6.98
N ASP A 273 -2.67 11.42 6.36
CA ASP A 273 -1.33 10.88 6.11
C ASP A 273 -0.47 10.68 7.37
N GLU A 274 -0.85 11.26 8.51
CA GLU A 274 -0.10 11.22 9.78
C GLU A 274 -0.79 10.37 10.88
N ILE A 275 -1.95 9.72 10.61
CA ILE A 275 -2.75 8.97 11.62
C ILE A 275 -3.00 7.47 11.35
N GLY A 276 -2.20 6.79 10.53
CA GLY A 276 -2.14 5.31 10.56
C GLY A 276 -3.46 4.50 10.46
N GLY A 277 -4.53 5.04 9.87
CA GLY A 277 -5.84 4.36 9.81
C GLY A 277 -6.76 4.87 8.68
N PRO A 278 -7.84 4.14 8.38
CA PRO A 278 -8.62 4.32 7.15
C PRO A 278 -9.43 5.62 7.17
N ASN A 279 -9.19 6.48 6.17
CA ASN A 279 -9.76 7.81 6.11
C ASN A 279 -11.23 7.83 5.63
N PRO A 280 -12.20 8.36 6.40
CA PRO A 280 -13.56 8.63 5.92
C PRO A 280 -13.61 9.92 5.08
N THR A 281 -14.08 9.82 3.83
CA THR A 281 -14.09 10.95 2.87
C THR A 281 -14.94 12.14 3.34
N SER A 282 -14.31 13.30 3.54
CA SER A 282 -15.01 14.56 3.71
C SER A 282 -15.59 15.06 2.38
N SER A 283 -16.80 15.61 2.44
CA SER A 283 -17.52 16.11 1.25
C SER A 283 -17.17 17.58 0.98
N PRO A 284 -16.83 17.99 -0.26
CA PRO A 284 -16.56 19.39 -0.56
C PRO A 284 -17.86 20.21 -0.70
N THR A 285 -17.88 21.37 -0.05
CA THR A 285 -18.87 22.43 -0.29
C THR A 285 -18.40 23.31 -1.46
N PRO A 286 -19.26 23.75 -2.40
CA PRO A 286 -18.81 24.22 -3.71
C PRO A 286 -18.46 25.72 -3.77
N THR A 287 -17.46 26.05 -4.58
CA THR A 287 -17.18 27.42 -5.05
C THR A 287 -17.32 27.47 -6.57
N ALA A 288 -18.10 28.42 -7.09
CA ALA A 288 -18.56 28.42 -8.47
C ALA A 288 -17.81 29.38 -9.40
N SER A 289 -17.51 28.95 -10.63
CA SER A 289 -17.61 29.72 -11.91
C SER A 289 -16.84 29.03 -13.06
N PRO A 290 -17.11 29.34 -14.34
CA PRO A 290 -18.20 30.15 -14.89
C PRO A 290 -19.17 29.35 -15.77
N THR A 291 -20.36 29.92 -16.01
CA THR A 291 -21.37 29.38 -16.94
C THR A 291 -20.96 29.52 -18.41
N GLN A 292 -21.05 28.43 -19.19
CA GLN A 292 -21.34 28.49 -20.62
C GLN A 292 -22.69 27.84 -20.91
N ASN A 293 -23.53 28.53 -21.69
CA ASN A 293 -24.84 28.05 -22.15
C ASN A 293 -24.66 27.06 -23.33
N PRO A 294 -25.67 26.24 -23.70
CA PRO A 294 -25.42 24.92 -24.22
C PRO A 294 -25.26 24.93 -25.74
N GLY A 295 -24.05 24.57 -26.21
CA GLY A 295 -23.95 23.88 -27.50
C GLY A 295 -24.72 22.55 -27.40
N THR A 296 -25.46 22.18 -28.45
CA THR A 296 -26.29 20.97 -28.48
C THR A 296 -25.45 19.73 -28.18
N ALA A 297 -25.59 19.18 -26.97
CA ALA A 297 -24.83 18.03 -26.51
C ALA A 297 -25.04 16.86 -27.47
N THR A 298 -23.95 16.31 -28.00
CA THR A 298 -24.00 15.27 -29.05
C THR A 298 -24.00 13.89 -28.40
N LEU A 299 -24.79 12.94 -28.91
CA LEU A 299 -24.79 11.55 -28.44
C LEU A 299 -23.44 10.90 -28.79
N ILE A 300 -22.62 10.64 -27.78
CA ILE A 300 -21.25 10.11 -27.92
C ILE A 300 -21.10 8.63 -27.53
N SER A 301 -22.11 7.99 -26.91
CA SER A 301 -22.07 6.55 -26.60
C SER A 301 -22.50 5.61 -27.73
N LYS A 302 -23.25 6.09 -28.73
CA LYS A 302 -23.89 5.19 -29.72
C LYS A 302 -22.86 4.35 -30.50
N ASN A 303 -23.09 3.04 -30.55
CA ASN A 303 -22.23 2.03 -31.19
C ASN A 303 -20.77 2.03 -30.70
N LYS A 304 -20.50 2.54 -29.49
CA LYS A 304 -19.17 2.46 -28.87
C LYS A 304 -18.90 1.05 -28.31
N PRO A 305 -17.62 0.64 -28.16
CA PRO A 305 -17.29 -0.60 -27.47
C PRO A 305 -17.83 -0.60 -26.04
N VAL A 306 -18.49 -1.69 -25.64
CA VAL A 306 -19.03 -1.87 -24.27
C VAL A 306 -18.57 -3.19 -23.68
N THR A 307 -18.23 -3.15 -22.40
CA THR A 307 -17.87 -4.31 -21.56
C THR A 307 -18.75 -4.30 -20.31
N ALA A 308 -19.08 -5.44 -19.73
CA ALA A 308 -19.86 -5.53 -18.49
C ALA A 308 -19.24 -6.55 -17.52
N SER A 309 -19.62 -6.46 -16.25
CA SER A 309 -19.24 -7.41 -15.20
C SER A 309 -19.73 -8.83 -15.47
N THR A 310 -20.98 -8.96 -15.93
CA THR A 310 -21.60 -10.23 -16.35
C THR A 310 -22.60 -9.98 -17.48
N VAL A 311 -23.10 -11.07 -18.06
CA VAL A 311 -24.22 -11.10 -19.01
C VAL A 311 -25.19 -12.20 -18.56
N GLU A 312 -26.49 -11.92 -18.56
CA GLU A 312 -27.58 -12.84 -18.17
C GLU A 312 -27.54 -14.15 -18.97
N ALA A 313 -27.54 -14.02 -20.30
CA ALA A 313 -27.43 -15.10 -21.28
C ALA A 313 -27.04 -14.55 -22.66
N THR A 314 -26.74 -15.44 -23.62
CA THR A 314 -26.61 -15.09 -25.04
C THR A 314 -27.88 -14.38 -25.51
N GLY A 315 -27.73 -13.20 -26.12
CA GLY A 315 -28.80 -12.29 -26.47
C GLY A 315 -28.96 -11.08 -25.53
N PHE A 316 -28.17 -10.95 -24.46
CA PHE A 316 -28.18 -9.81 -23.54
C PHE A 316 -26.82 -9.12 -23.39
N GLU A 317 -25.99 -9.16 -24.45
CA GLU A 317 -24.62 -8.67 -24.47
C GLU A 317 -24.50 -7.17 -24.17
N ALA A 318 -23.40 -6.76 -23.54
CA ALA A 318 -23.14 -5.38 -23.10
C ALA A 318 -23.30 -4.31 -24.21
N ALA A 319 -22.98 -4.64 -25.46
CA ALA A 319 -23.11 -3.75 -26.61
C ALA A 319 -24.56 -3.29 -26.86
N LYS A 320 -25.56 -4.06 -26.40
CA LYS A 320 -26.98 -3.73 -26.54
C LYS A 320 -27.43 -2.55 -25.68
N ALA A 321 -26.61 -2.08 -24.74
CA ALA A 321 -26.88 -0.88 -23.97
C ALA A 321 -26.60 0.43 -24.74
N VAL A 322 -26.07 0.39 -25.98
CA VAL A 322 -25.72 1.59 -26.77
C VAL A 322 -25.99 1.45 -28.27
N ASP A 323 -26.75 0.46 -28.71
CA ASP A 323 -26.96 0.18 -30.14
C ASP A 323 -27.99 1.13 -30.81
N GLY A 324 -28.75 1.86 -30.01
CA GLY A 324 -29.80 2.78 -30.44
C GLY A 324 -31.13 2.11 -30.76
N ASN A 325 -31.39 0.90 -30.24
CA ASN A 325 -32.59 0.12 -30.45
C ASN A 325 -33.29 -0.22 -29.13
N ALA A 326 -34.39 0.49 -28.85
CA ALA A 326 -35.22 0.33 -27.64
C ALA A 326 -35.96 -1.03 -27.50
N THR A 327 -35.58 -2.06 -28.27
CA THR A 327 -36.07 -3.44 -28.13
C THR A 327 -34.98 -4.44 -27.75
N THR A 328 -33.71 -4.05 -27.82
CA THR A 328 -32.55 -4.82 -27.34
C THR A 328 -32.10 -4.28 -25.98
N ARG A 329 -31.56 -5.14 -25.11
CA ARG A 329 -31.09 -4.77 -23.76
C ARG A 329 -29.79 -5.48 -23.40
N TRP A 330 -28.91 -4.80 -22.66
CA TRP A 330 -27.93 -5.50 -21.82
C TRP A 330 -28.64 -6.01 -20.58
N ALA A 331 -28.20 -7.15 -20.05
CA ALA A 331 -28.64 -7.64 -18.74
C ALA A 331 -27.49 -8.29 -17.99
N SER A 332 -27.35 -8.00 -16.69
CA SER A 332 -26.46 -8.75 -15.80
C SER A 332 -27.07 -10.09 -15.40
N VAL A 333 -26.25 -10.99 -14.86
CA VAL A 333 -26.76 -12.16 -14.14
C VAL A 333 -27.73 -11.74 -13.02
N GLU A 334 -28.76 -12.55 -12.80
CA GLU A 334 -29.73 -12.34 -11.72
C GLU A 334 -29.11 -12.60 -10.33
N GLY A 335 -29.72 -12.04 -9.29
CA GLY A 335 -29.34 -12.32 -7.90
C GLY A 335 -28.07 -11.63 -7.38
N VAL A 336 -27.23 -11.03 -8.24
CA VAL A 336 -25.89 -10.54 -7.87
C VAL A 336 -25.79 -9.01 -7.83
N ASP A 337 -25.25 -8.49 -6.73
CA ASP A 337 -24.84 -7.10 -6.52
C ASP A 337 -23.38 -7.07 -6.02
N PRO A 338 -22.57 -6.04 -6.35
CA PRO A 338 -22.80 -5.01 -7.37
C PRO A 338 -22.55 -5.54 -8.79
N GLN A 339 -23.02 -4.83 -9.81
CA GLN A 339 -22.75 -5.12 -11.24
C GLN A 339 -22.52 -3.82 -12.01
N TRP A 340 -21.87 -3.90 -13.17
CA TRP A 340 -21.59 -2.72 -13.99
C TRP A 340 -21.59 -2.99 -15.50
N VAL A 341 -21.87 -1.93 -16.25
CA VAL A 341 -21.67 -1.85 -17.70
C VAL A 341 -20.85 -0.59 -18.02
N ARG A 342 -19.83 -0.73 -18.87
CA ARG A 342 -18.81 0.28 -19.18
C ARG A 342 -18.69 0.50 -20.68
N ILE A 343 -18.82 1.75 -21.10
CA ILE A 343 -18.72 2.26 -22.46
C ILE A 343 -17.34 2.90 -22.66
N ASP A 344 -16.65 2.58 -23.76
CA ASP A 344 -15.42 3.28 -24.21
C ASP A 344 -15.77 4.33 -25.26
N LEU A 345 -15.77 5.61 -24.88
CA LEU A 345 -16.03 6.74 -25.78
C LEU A 345 -14.90 6.93 -26.81
N GLY A 346 -13.77 6.25 -26.65
CA GLY A 346 -12.62 6.19 -27.57
C GLY A 346 -11.55 7.24 -27.27
N THR A 347 -11.94 8.47 -26.94
CA THR A 347 -11.06 9.56 -26.53
C THR A 347 -11.63 10.26 -25.29
N GLY A 348 -10.77 10.98 -24.55
CA GLY A 348 -11.20 11.79 -23.41
C GLY A 348 -12.25 12.82 -23.85
N SER A 349 -13.49 12.62 -23.41
CA SER A 349 -14.66 13.37 -23.85
C SER A 349 -15.30 14.08 -22.66
N THR A 350 -15.99 15.21 -22.90
CA THR A 350 -16.85 15.83 -21.88
C THR A 350 -18.18 15.10 -21.83
N VAL A 351 -18.73 14.92 -20.63
CA VAL A 351 -20.04 14.32 -20.39
C VAL A 351 -20.92 15.37 -19.73
N ASN A 352 -21.96 15.79 -20.46
CA ASN A 352 -22.86 16.87 -20.08
C ASN A 352 -24.27 16.36 -19.72
N LYS A 353 -24.67 15.22 -20.28
CA LYS A 353 -25.90 14.54 -19.93
C LYS A 353 -25.78 13.03 -20.07
N VAL A 354 -26.45 12.27 -19.22
CA VAL A 354 -26.64 10.81 -19.38
C VAL A 354 -28.12 10.49 -19.25
N VAL A 355 -28.65 9.66 -20.16
CA VAL A 355 -30.00 9.10 -20.07
C VAL A 355 -29.90 7.58 -19.97
N LEU A 356 -30.50 7.01 -18.94
CA LEU A 356 -30.57 5.56 -18.73
C LEU A 356 -32.01 5.11 -18.95
N LYS A 357 -32.21 4.11 -19.81
CA LYS A 357 -33.52 3.50 -20.07
C LYS A 357 -33.50 2.08 -19.55
N TRP A 358 -33.97 1.88 -18.32
CA TRP A 358 -34.06 0.59 -17.68
C TRP A 358 -35.19 -0.26 -18.28
N GLU A 359 -35.01 -1.57 -18.18
CA GLU A 359 -36.10 -2.55 -18.30
C GLU A 359 -36.88 -2.61 -16.96
N ALA A 360 -37.90 -3.48 -16.84
CA ALA A 360 -38.51 -3.79 -15.55
C ALA A 360 -37.49 -4.29 -14.49
N ALA A 361 -36.36 -4.86 -14.90
CA ALA A 361 -35.21 -5.16 -14.07
C ALA A 361 -34.22 -3.96 -14.01
N TYR A 362 -34.23 -3.19 -12.92
CA TYR A 362 -33.49 -1.93 -12.78
C TYR A 362 -32.64 -1.83 -11.49
N ALA A 363 -31.79 -0.80 -11.40
CA ALA A 363 -31.02 -0.46 -10.20
C ALA A 363 -31.81 0.43 -9.21
N SER A 364 -31.96 0.01 -7.95
CA SER A 364 -32.47 0.89 -6.89
C SER A 364 -31.37 1.79 -6.32
N LYS A 365 -30.10 1.39 -6.44
CA LYS A 365 -28.93 2.22 -6.11
C LYS A 365 -27.84 2.03 -7.16
N TYR A 366 -27.29 3.12 -7.68
CA TYR A 366 -26.19 3.07 -8.64
C TYR A 366 -25.41 4.38 -8.69
N ARG A 367 -24.24 4.34 -9.34
CA ARG A 367 -23.46 5.52 -9.68
C ARG A 367 -23.17 5.58 -11.17
N ILE A 368 -23.16 6.79 -11.71
CA ILE A 368 -22.62 7.10 -13.03
C ILE A 368 -21.20 7.60 -12.78
N GLU A 369 -20.21 6.96 -13.39
CA GLU A 369 -18.80 7.25 -13.13
C GLU A 369 -18.04 7.39 -14.46
N THR A 370 -17.13 8.37 -14.56
CA THR A 370 -16.18 8.47 -15.67
C THR A 370 -14.77 8.09 -15.26
N SER A 371 -13.96 7.74 -16.25
CA SER A 371 -12.59 7.30 -16.09
C SER A 371 -11.76 7.62 -17.33
N ASN A 372 -10.48 7.96 -17.15
CA ASN A 372 -9.56 8.16 -18.28
C ASN A 372 -8.83 6.86 -18.68
N ASP A 373 -8.62 5.94 -17.72
CA ASP A 373 -7.82 4.72 -17.84
C ASP A 373 -8.68 3.44 -17.91
N GLY A 374 -9.92 3.49 -17.46
CA GLY A 374 -10.86 2.37 -17.37
C GLY A 374 -10.78 1.61 -16.04
N THR A 375 -9.99 2.10 -15.09
CA THR A 375 -9.68 1.48 -13.78
C THR A 375 -9.92 2.42 -12.60
N THR A 376 -9.60 3.70 -12.74
CA THR A 376 -9.81 4.76 -11.74
C THR A 376 -11.09 5.53 -12.07
N TRP A 377 -12.05 5.59 -11.15
CA TRP A 377 -13.41 6.04 -11.42
C TRP A 377 -13.81 7.25 -10.57
N THR A 378 -14.20 8.35 -11.23
CA THR A 378 -14.77 9.54 -10.61
C THR A 378 -16.29 9.48 -10.72
N THR A 379 -17.01 9.60 -9.61
CA THR A 379 -18.47 9.66 -9.60
C THR A 379 -18.96 10.99 -10.18
N LEU A 380 -19.79 10.93 -11.22
CA LEU A 380 -20.49 12.07 -11.80
C LEU A 380 -21.89 12.26 -11.22
N ALA A 381 -22.57 11.17 -10.91
CA ALA A 381 -23.89 11.17 -10.28
C ALA A 381 -24.08 9.91 -9.43
N THR A 382 -24.85 10.03 -8.35
CA THR A 382 -25.31 8.91 -7.52
C THR A 382 -26.82 8.92 -7.49
N GLU A 383 -27.43 7.76 -7.73
CA GLU A 383 -28.84 7.50 -7.45
C GLU A 383 -28.92 6.53 -6.27
N ALA A 384 -29.74 6.87 -5.27
CA ALA A 384 -29.83 6.19 -3.98
C ALA A 384 -31.22 5.61 -3.68
N ALA A 385 -32.22 5.92 -4.51
CA ALA A 385 -33.60 5.47 -4.41
C ALA A 385 -34.25 5.35 -5.82
N GLY A 386 -33.51 4.80 -6.78
CA GLY A 386 -33.97 4.61 -8.16
C GLY A 386 -35.26 3.80 -8.25
N ASN A 387 -36.12 4.15 -9.20
CA ASN A 387 -37.45 3.59 -9.40
C ASN A 387 -37.64 2.90 -10.76
N GLY A 388 -36.59 2.87 -11.60
CA GLY A 388 -36.61 2.26 -12.93
C GLY A 388 -37.28 3.15 -13.97
N GLY A 389 -37.49 2.63 -15.18
CA GLY A 389 -37.99 3.44 -16.30
C GLY A 389 -36.87 4.26 -16.93
N THR A 390 -37.04 5.59 -17.05
CA THR A 390 -36.04 6.47 -17.69
C THR A 390 -35.51 7.51 -16.73
N ASP A 391 -34.22 7.45 -16.44
CA ASP A 391 -33.50 8.42 -15.62
C ASP A 391 -32.68 9.37 -16.51
N GLU A 392 -32.75 10.67 -16.26
CA GLU A 392 -32.05 11.69 -17.05
C GLU A 392 -31.23 12.62 -16.13
N PHE A 393 -29.91 12.57 -16.28
CA PHE A 393 -28.95 13.36 -15.52
C PHE A 393 -28.41 14.46 -16.40
N THR A 394 -28.82 15.71 -16.18
CA THR A 394 -28.39 16.90 -16.94
C THR A 394 -27.35 17.74 -16.18
N ASN A 395 -26.68 18.64 -16.90
CA ASN A 395 -25.69 19.59 -16.34
C ASN A 395 -24.48 18.91 -15.69
N LEU A 396 -24.12 17.73 -16.16
CA LEU A 396 -22.88 17.05 -15.78
C LEU A 396 -21.67 17.85 -16.31
N THR A 397 -20.57 17.79 -15.56
CA THR A 397 -19.30 18.48 -15.88
C THR A 397 -18.12 17.52 -15.93
N GLY A 398 -18.41 16.22 -16.11
CA GLY A 398 -17.41 15.15 -16.10
C GLY A 398 -16.56 15.10 -17.35
N THR A 399 -15.34 14.59 -17.21
CA THR A 399 -14.49 14.17 -18.32
C THR A 399 -14.05 12.72 -18.16
N GLY A 400 -13.85 12.03 -19.27
CA GLY A 400 -13.39 10.65 -19.29
C GLY A 400 -13.33 10.07 -20.70
N ARG A 401 -12.47 9.06 -20.91
CA ARG A 401 -12.55 8.17 -22.07
C ARG A 401 -13.62 7.10 -21.86
N TYR A 402 -13.75 6.58 -20.66
CA TYR A 402 -14.72 5.56 -20.30
C TYR A 402 -15.81 6.16 -19.42
N LEU A 403 -17.02 5.65 -19.56
CA LEU A 403 -18.13 5.89 -18.63
C LEU A 403 -18.70 4.53 -18.21
N ARG A 404 -18.97 4.32 -16.92
CA ARG A 404 -19.68 3.13 -16.44
C ARG A 404 -20.89 3.48 -15.60
N ILE A 405 -21.87 2.61 -15.66
CA ILE A 405 -23.01 2.55 -14.73
C ILE A 405 -22.68 1.45 -13.74
N TYR A 406 -22.50 1.81 -12.46
CA TYR A 406 -22.11 0.90 -11.38
C TYR A 406 -23.29 0.72 -10.43
N GLY A 407 -24.06 -0.35 -10.65
CA GLY A 407 -25.20 -0.73 -9.82
C GLY A 407 -24.74 -1.36 -8.50
N THR A 408 -25.25 -0.85 -7.39
CA THR A 408 -24.91 -1.29 -6.02
C THR A 408 -26.07 -1.93 -5.28
N ALA A 409 -27.31 -1.71 -5.73
CA ALA A 409 -28.47 -2.51 -5.34
C ALA A 409 -29.51 -2.58 -6.47
N ARG A 410 -30.14 -3.75 -6.66
CA ARG A 410 -31.25 -3.95 -7.61
C ARG A 410 -32.58 -3.47 -7.03
N GLY A 411 -33.50 -3.08 -7.90
CA GLY A 411 -34.89 -2.73 -7.55
C GLY A 411 -35.85 -3.92 -7.57
N THR A 412 -35.42 -5.05 -8.14
CA THR A 412 -36.20 -6.29 -8.22
C THR A 412 -35.34 -7.51 -7.86
N ALA A 413 -35.91 -8.71 -7.88
CA ALA A 413 -35.16 -9.95 -7.68
C ALA A 413 -34.23 -10.31 -8.87
N TYR A 414 -34.53 -9.79 -10.07
CA TYR A 414 -33.76 -9.98 -11.30
C TYR A 414 -32.41 -9.25 -11.27
N GLY A 415 -31.64 -9.33 -12.35
CA GLY A 415 -30.40 -8.57 -12.54
C GLY A 415 -30.61 -7.08 -12.80
N TYR A 416 -29.57 -6.40 -13.27
CA TYR A 416 -29.64 -5.06 -13.82
C TYR A 416 -29.86 -5.14 -15.33
N SER A 417 -30.78 -4.36 -15.90
CA SER A 417 -30.97 -4.37 -17.35
C SER A 417 -31.30 -2.99 -17.93
N LEU A 418 -30.56 -2.63 -18.98
CA LEU A 418 -30.68 -1.37 -19.70
C LEU A 418 -31.00 -1.64 -21.16
N TYR A 419 -32.09 -1.04 -21.64
CA TYR A 419 -32.35 -0.87 -23.07
C TYR A 419 -31.35 0.11 -23.69
N GLU A 420 -31.05 1.23 -23.02
CA GLU A 420 -30.08 2.22 -23.51
C GLU A 420 -29.35 2.96 -22.38
N ALA A 421 -28.11 3.35 -22.66
CA ALA A 421 -27.26 4.25 -21.89
C ALA A 421 -26.73 5.35 -22.82
N GLU A 422 -27.53 6.41 -22.99
CA GLU A 422 -27.25 7.51 -23.90
C GLU A 422 -26.37 8.56 -23.21
N VAL A 423 -25.09 8.64 -23.59
CA VAL A 423 -24.14 9.62 -23.07
C VAL A 423 -24.04 10.78 -24.05
N TYR A 424 -24.29 11.99 -23.59
CA TYR A 424 -24.26 13.21 -24.39
C TYR A 424 -23.17 14.18 -23.90
N GLY A 425 -22.44 14.77 -24.84
CA GLY A 425 -21.44 15.81 -24.57
C GLY A 425 -20.62 16.16 -25.80
N THR A 426 -19.34 16.48 -25.59
CA THR A 426 -18.39 16.84 -26.66
C THR A 426 -17.27 15.80 -26.71
N ALA A 427 -17.14 15.10 -27.84
CA ALA A 427 -16.06 14.15 -28.05
C ALA A 427 -14.71 14.87 -28.17
N GLY A 428 -13.67 14.34 -27.53
CA GLY A 428 -12.33 14.91 -27.60
C GLY A 428 -11.70 14.75 -28.99
N THR A 429 -11.24 15.86 -29.59
CA THR A 429 -10.59 15.89 -30.90
C THR A 429 -9.12 15.42 -30.82
N GLY A 430 -8.94 14.10 -30.65
CA GLY A 430 -7.68 13.40 -30.92
C GLY A 430 -7.72 12.79 -32.32
N GLY A 431 -6.58 12.79 -33.03
CA GLY A 431 -6.50 12.38 -34.44
C GLY A 431 -7.05 10.97 -34.72
N GLY A 432 -7.94 10.86 -35.70
CA GLY A 432 -8.68 9.64 -35.96
C GLY A 432 -7.95 8.61 -36.83
N SER A 433 -8.25 7.34 -36.57
CA SER A 433 -8.44 6.35 -37.63
C SER A 433 -9.76 5.62 -37.37
N THR A 434 -10.65 5.65 -38.36
CA THR A 434 -11.98 5.04 -38.28
C THR A 434 -11.90 3.54 -38.57
N PRO A 435 -12.53 2.65 -37.78
CA PRO A 435 -12.66 1.25 -38.15
C PRO A 435 -13.71 1.09 -39.26
N THR A 436 -13.26 0.72 -40.46
CA THR A 436 -14.11 0.35 -41.61
C THR A 436 -14.61 -1.10 -41.44
N PRO A 437 -15.87 -1.44 -41.79
CA PRO A 437 -16.46 -2.74 -41.44
C PRO A 437 -16.06 -3.94 -42.34
N THR A 438 -15.91 -5.09 -41.65
CA THR A 438 -16.12 -6.51 -41.99
C THR A 438 -16.17 -6.98 -43.46
N PRO A 439 -15.46 -8.10 -43.77
CA PRO A 439 -16.21 -9.29 -44.22
C PRO A 439 -15.73 -10.64 -43.62
N THR A 440 -16.62 -11.64 -43.67
CA THR A 440 -16.43 -13.07 -43.36
C THR A 440 -16.99 -13.88 -44.54
N PRO A 441 -16.65 -15.16 -44.79
CA PRO A 441 -15.34 -15.85 -44.88
C PRO A 441 -15.10 -16.46 -46.29
N THR A 442 -13.91 -16.98 -46.63
CA THR A 442 -13.72 -18.01 -47.70
C THR A 442 -12.46 -18.87 -47.44
N GLN A 443 -12.49 -20.15 -47.84
CA GLN A 443 -11.46 -21.16 -47.56
C GLN A 443 -10.27 -21.20 -48.55
N THR A 444 -9.23 -21.97 -48.12
CA THR A 444 -8.20 -22.74 -48.87
C THR A 444 -6.88 -21.97 -49.16
N SER A 445 -5.67 -22.56 -49.03
CA SER A 445 -5.25 -23.98 -49.02
C SER A 445 -4.05 -24.31 -48.11
N THR A 446 -3.98 -25.57 -47.69
CA THR A 446 -2.88 -26.23 -46.93
C THR A 446 -1.51 -26.22 -47.63
N PRO A 447 -0.40 -26.09 -46.87
CA PRO A 447 0.87 -26.73 -47.17
C PRO A 447 1.19 -27.88 -46.18
N THR A 448 1.86 -28.91 -46.71
CA THR A 448 2.14 -30.23 -46.13
C THR A 448 3.01 -30.20 -44.84
N PRO A 449 2.78 -31.10 -43.85
CA PRO A 449 3.58 -31.19 -42.61
C PRO A 449 4.87 -32.01 -42.79
N THR A 450 5.84 -31.84 -41.87
CA THR A 450 6.82 -32.83 -41.32
C THR A 450 7.92 -32.07 -40.55
N PRO A 451 8.52 -32.59 -39.44
CA PRO A 451 8.27 -33.88 -38.78
C PRO A 451 7.67 -33.76 -37.37
N THR A 452 6.82 -34.74 -37.05
CA THR A 452 6.45 -35.07 -35.67
C THR A 452 7.66 -35.63 -34.91
N THR A 453 7.99 -35.07 -33.74
CA THR A 453 8.80 -35.77 -32.74
C THR A 453 7.91 -36.72 -31.95
N THR A 454 8.34 -37.98 -31.80
CA THR A 454 7.63 -38.98 -30.99
C THR A 454 7.46 -38.48 -29.55
N PRO A 455 6.27 -38.62 -28.92
CA PRO A 455 6.08 -38.16 -27.56
C PRO A 455 7.02 -38.89 -26.58
N GLY A 456 7.94 -38.14 -25.97
CA GLY A 456 8.42 -38.50 -24.65
C GLY A 456 7.25 -38.41 -23.67
N THR A 457 7.12 -39.37 -22.76
CA THR A 457 6.04 -39.39 -21.76
C THR A 457 6.02 -38.07 -20.99
N ALA A 458 4.91 -37.33 -21.06
CA ALA A 458 4.77 -36.05 -20.38
C ALA A 458 5.08 -36.22 -18.87
N ALA A 459 5.96 -35.37 -18.33
CA ALA A 459 6.41 -35.48 -16.95
C ALA A 459 5.34 -34.95 -15.99
N LEU A 460 5.25 -35.51 -14.79
CA LEU A 460 4.42 -34.96 -13.70
C LEU A 460 5.12 -33.72 -13.13
N ILE A 461 4.54 -32.53 -13.36
CA ILE A 461 5.17 -31.24 -13.08
C ILE A 461 4.53 -30.47 -11.91
N SER A 462 3.37 -30.90 -11.40
CA SER A 462 2.75 -30.32 -10.20
C SER A 462 3.30 -30.84 -8.87
N LYS A 463 3.91 -32.04 -8.84
CA LYS A 463 4.25 -32.72 -7.60
C LYS A 463 5.21 -31.89 -6.72
N ASN A 464 4.88 -31.77 -5.43
CA ASN A 464 5.60 -31.00 -4.41
C ASN A 464 5.86 -29.53 -4.77
N LYS A 465 5.06 -28.94 -5.67
CA LYS A 465 5.15 -27.51 -6.01
C LYS A 465 4.47 -26.65 -4.95
N PRO A 466 4.84 -25.36 -4.82
CA PRO A 466 4.14 -24.43 -3.93
C PRO A 466 2.66 -24.30 -4.32
N VAL A 467 1.76 -24.39 -3.34
CA VAL A 467 0.31 -24.29 -3.55
C VAL A 467 -0.29 -23.24 -2.64
N THR A 468 -1.25 -22.49 -3.17
CA THR A 468 -2.10 -21.53 -2.44
C THR A 468 -3.56 -21.85 -2.75
N ALA A 469 -4.47 -21.53 -1.84
CA ALA A 469 -5.91 -21.71 -2.04
C ALA A 469 -6.68 -20.48 -1.53
N SER A 470 -7.93 -20.34 -1.96
CA SER A 470 -8.83 -19.30 -1.45
C SER A 470 -9.17 -19.45 0.03
N THR A 471 -9.37 -20.69 0.49
CA THR A 471 -9.57 -21.05 1.91
C THR A 471 -9.04 -22.45 2.20
N VAL A 472 -8.95 -22.80 3.49
CA VAL A 472 -8.71 -24.17 3.99
C VAL A 472 -9.73 -24.50 5.08
N GLU A 473 -10.22 -25.75 5.11
CA GLU A 473 -11.20 -26.24 6.10
C GLU A 473 -10.65 -26.19 7.54
N GLY A 474 -9.35 -26.43 7.70
CA GLY A 474 -8.65 -26.36 8.98
C GLY A 474 -7.29 -27.05 8.94
N THR A 475 -6.65 -27.16 10.12
CA THR A 475 -5.38 -27.89 10.28
C THR A 475 -5.54 -29.34 9.81
N GLY A 476 -4.66 -29.78 8.92
CA GLY A 476 -4.72 -31.08 8.28
C GLY A 476 -5.31 -31.08 6.86
N PHE A 477 -5.81 -29.95 6.34
CA PHE A 477 -6.37 -29.82 4.99
C PHE A 477 -5.68 -28.74 4.14
N GLU A 478 -4.39 -28.51 4.39
CA GLU A 478 -3.57 -27.49 3.76
C GLU A 478 -3.47 -27.64 2.23
N ALA A 479 -3.38 -26.53 1.50
CA ALA A 479 -3.36 -26.52 0.03
C ALA A 479 -2.25 -27.38 -0.60
N ALA A 480 -1.09 -27.50 0.07
CA ALA A 480 0.03 -28.33 -0.38
C ALA A 480 -0.33 -29.83 -0.51
N LYS A 481 -1.35 -30.30 0.23
CA LYS A 481 -1.85 -31.68 0.16
C LYS A 481 -2.57 -32.04 -1.14
N ALA A 482 -2.82 -31.05 -2.01
CA ALA A 482 -3.34 -31.31 -3.36
C ALA A 482 -2.25 -31.77 -4.35
N VAL A 483 -0.96 -31.76 -3.98
CA VAL A 483 0.16 -32.10 -4.88
C VAL A 483 1.28 -32.93 -4.24
N ASP A 484 1.05 -33.51 -3.05
CA ASP A 484 2.09 -34.22 -2.29
C ASP A 484 2.35 -35.65 -2.82
N GLY A 485 1.50 -36.16 -3.71
CA GLY A 485 1.59 -37.52 -4.25
C GLY A 485 1.10 -38.61 -3.29
N ASN A 486 0.35 -38.26 -2.24
CA ASN A 486 -0.19 -39.19 -1.25
C ASN A 486 -1.72 -39.22 -1.30
N ALA A 487 -2.28 -40.28 -1.87
CA ALA A 487 -3.72 -40.51 -2.02
C ALA A 487 -4.53 -40.66 -0.70
N THR A 488 -3.94 -40.37 0.46
CA THR A 488 -4.62 -40.34 1.78
C THR A 488 -4.67 -38.95 2.40
N THR A 489 -3.93 -37.97 1.86
CA THR A 489 -4.00 -36.55 2.22
C THR A 489 -4.81 -35.79 1.17
N ARG A 490 -5.43 -34.66 1.57
CA ARG A 490 -6.27 -33.85 0.69
C ARG A 490 -6.19 -32.37 1.07
N TRP A 491 -6.29 -31.49 0.08
CA TRP A 491 -6.76 -30.12 0.34
C TRP A 491 -8.28 -30.14 0.51
N SER A 492 -8.81 -29.27 1.36
CA SER A 492 -10.26 -29.06 1.51
C SER A 492 -10.54 -27.58 1.75
N SER A 493 -11.49 -26.99 1.02
CA SER A 493 -11.96 -25.61 1.26
C SER A 493 -12.91 -25.53 2.45
N VAL A 494 -13.16 -24.31 2.95
CA VAL A 494 -14.27 -24.05 3.87
C VAL A 494 -15.60 -24.48 3.24
N GLU A 495 -16.47 -25.08 4.06
CA GLU A 495 -17.82 -25.52 3.67
C GLU A 495 -18.76 -24.32 3.40
N GLY A 496 -19.73 -24.52 2.50
CA GLY A 496 -20.80 -23.56 2.26
C GLY A 496 -20.46 -22.42 1.29
N VAL A 497 -19.21 -22.26 0.87
CA VAL A 497 -18.75 -21.11 0.08
C VAL A 497 -18.41 -21.48 -1.37
N ASP A 498 -18.98 -20.73 -2.31
CA ASP A 498 -18.66 -20.72 -3.75
C ASP A 498 -18.37 -19.28 -4.21
N PRO A 499 -17.47 -19.05 -5.18
CA PRO A 499 -16.48 -19.98 -5.74
C PRO A 499 -15.29 -20.21 -4.79
N GLN A 500 -14.51 -21.26 -5.04
CA GLN A 500 -13.23 -21.52 -4.36
C GLN A 500 -12.19 -22.03 -5.36
N TRP A 501 -10.91 -21.91 -5.03
CA TRP A 501 -9.84 -22.35 -5.91
C TRP A 501 -8.61 -22.85 -5.18
N VAL A 502 -7.86 -23.71 -5.88
CA VAL A 502 -6.49 -24.11 -5.53
C VAL A 502 -5.56 -23.77 -6.71
N ARG A 503 -4.43 -23.14 -6.43
CA ARG A 503 -3.45 -22.60 -7.38
C ARG A 503 -2.07 -23.16 -7.08
N ILE A 504 -1.46 -23.79 -8.08
CA ILE A 504 -0.14 -24.39 -8.05
C ILE A 504 0.83 -23.47 -8.81
N ASP A 505 1.97 -23.15 -8.20
CA ASP A 505 3.09 -22.49 -8.87
C ASP A 505 4.02 -23.57 -9.47
N LEU A 506 3.92 -23.79 -10.78
CA LEU A 506 4.73 -24.78 -11.48
C LEU A 506 6.21 -24.36 -11.60
N GLY A 507 6.57 -23.12 -11.23
CA GLY A 507 7.92 -22.56 -11.30
C GLY A 507 8.15 -21.74 -12.57
N THR A 508 9.31 -21.91 -13.21
CA THR A 508 9.75 -21.13 -14.37
C THR A 508 9.02 -21.50 -15.68
N GLY A 509 7.70 -21.26 -15.74
CA GLY A 509 6.87 -21.28 -16.95
C GLY A 509 6.74 -22.64 -17.64
N ALA A 510 5.74 -23.44 -17.25
CA ALA A 510 5.52 -24.77 -17.82
C ALA A 510 4.58 -24.78 -19.04
N ALA A 511 4.70 -25.83 -19.85
CA ALA A 511 3.69 -26.25 -20.83
C ALA A 511 2.90 -27.43 -20.24
N VAL A 512 1.58 -27.29 -20.12
CA VAL A 512 0.65 -28.30 -19.58
C VAL A 512 -0.12 -28.95 -20.73
N SER A 513 0.05 -30.27 -20.88
CA SER A 513 -0.58 -31.08 -21.93
C SER A 513 -1.66 -32.04 -21.41
N LYS A 514 -1.64 -32.37 -20.11
CA LYS A 514 -2.67 -33.14 -19.42
C LYS A 514 -2.84 -32.67 -17.98
N VAL A 515 -4.06 -32.73 -17.44
CA VAL A 515 -4.36 -32.55 -16.01
C VAL A 515 -5.28 -33.68 -15.54
N VAL A 516 -4.96 -34.30 -14.41
CA VAL A 516 -5.85 -35.23 -13.70
C VAL A 516 -6.25 -34.63 -12.37
N LEU A 517 -7.54 -34.66 -12.05
CA LEU A 517 -8.10 -34.24 -10.77
C LEU A 517 -8.64 -35.47 -10.05
N LYS A 518 -8.28 -35.66 -8.78
CA LYS A 518 -8.80 -36.74 -7.94
C LYS A 518 -9.59 -36.13 -6.79
N TRP A 519 -10.90 -36.04 -6.96
CA TRP A 519 -11.80 -35.49 -5.95
C TRP A 519 -12.04 -36.46 -4.79
N GLU A 520 -12.35 -35.89 -3.64
CA GLU A 520 -13.01 -36.58 -2.52
C GLU A 520 -14.52 -36.73 -2.82
N ALA A 521 -15.31 -37.31 -1.91
CA ALA A 521 -16.78 -37.23 -1.96
C ALA A 521 -17.30 -35.77 -1.99
N ALA A 522 -16.54 -34.80 -1.48
CA ALA A 522 -16.76 -33.37 -1.68
C ALA A 522 -16.05 -32.86 -2.96
N TYR A 523 -16.82 -32.61 -4.03
CA TYR A 523 -16.30 -32.29 -5.38
C TYR A 523 -16.95 -31.05 -6.01
N ALA A 524 -16.37 -30.55 -7.11
CA ALA A 524 -16.95 -29.48 -7.94
C ALA A 524 -17.94 -30.03 -8.98
N SER A 525 -19.20 -29.56 -8.98
CA SER A 525 -20.14 -29.82 -10.08
C SER A 525 -19.89 -28.92 -11.29
N LYS A 526 -19.25 -27.75 -11.09
CA LYS A 526 -18.80 -26.85 -12.16
C LYS A 526 -17.46 -26.25 -11.83
N TYR A 527 -16.48 -26.33 -12.74
CA TYR A 527 -15.15 -25.76 -12.52
C TYR A 527 -14.43 -25.43 -13.83
N ARG A 528 -13.36 -24.65 -13.73
CA ARG A 528 -12.42 -24.40 -14.84
C ARG A 528 -11.00 -24.80 -14.45
N ILE A 529 -10.26 -25.29 -15.44
CA ILE A 529 -8.81 -25.46 -15.38
C ILE A 529 -8.22 -24.27 -16.11
N GLU A 530 -7.41 -23.47 -15.42
CA GLU A 530 -6.92 -22.18 -15.91
C GLU A 530 -5.39 -22.09 -15.77
N MET A 531 -4.71 -21.50 -16.74
CA MET A 531 -3.28 -21.19 -16.70
C MET A 531 -3.05 -19.68 -16.69
N SER A 532 -1.94 -19.27 -16.08
CA SER A 532 -1.52 -17.88 -15.99
C SER A 532 0.00 -17.75 -15.98
N ALA A 533 0.55 -16.73 -16.65
CA ALA A 533 1.98 -16.42 -16.59
C ALA A 533 2.33 -15.56 -15.36
N ASP A 534 1.43 -14.66 -14.96
CA ASP A 534 1.63 -13.61 -13.94
C ASP A 534 0.93 -13.91 -12.60
N GLY A 535 -0.01 -14.85 -12.58
CA GLY A 535 -0.87 -15.18 -11.44
C GLY A 535 -2.11 -14.29 -11.32
N ALA A 536 -2.30 -13.33 -12.24
CA ALA A 536 -3.35 -12.32 -12.24
C ALA A 536 -4.27 -12.44 -13.46
N THR A 537 -3.70 -12.66 -14.65
CA THR A 537 -4.39 -12.85 -15.93
C THR A 537 -4.53 -14.34 -16.23
N TRP A 538 -5.77 -14.83 -16.42
CA TRP A 538 -6.06 -16.26 -16.49
C TRP A 538 -6.68 -16.67 -17.84
N SER A 539 -6.06 -17.66 -18.48
CA SER A 539 -6.56 -18.31 -19.69
C SER A 539 -7.19 -19.66 -19.32
N THR A 540 -8.45 -19.88 -19.71
CA THR A 540 -9.12 -21.17 -19.47
C THR A 540 -8.59 -22.23 -20.45
N LEU A 541 -8.08 -23.34 -19.92
CA LEU A 541 -7.69 -24.53 -20.70
C LEU A 541 -8.86 -25.49 -20.91
N ALA A 542 -9.68 -25.68 -19.88
CA ALA A 542 -10.85 -26.56 -19.91
C ALA A 542 -11.95 -26.03 -18.96
N THR A 543 -13.20 -26.38 -19.25
CA THR A 543 -14.36 -26.09 -18.40
C THR A 543 -15.18 -27.36 -18.25
N GLU A 544 -15.54 -27.69 -17.02
CA GLU A 544 -16.52 -28.72 -16.69
C GLU A 544 -17.77 -28.04 -16.13
N ALA A 545 -18.94 -28.45 -16.60
CA ALA A 545 -20.24 -27.83 -16.34
C ALA A 545 -21.26 -28.77 -15.68
N ALA A 546 -20.94 -30.06 -15.57
CA ALA A 546 -21.75 -31.10 -14.95
C ALA A 546 -20.87 -32.22 -14.33
N GLY A 547 -19.82 -31.81 -13.60
CA GLY A 547 -18.90 -32.72 -12.93
C GLY A 547 -19.62 -33.65 -11.94
N ASN A 548 -19.13 -34.88 -11.83
CA ASN A 548 -19.73 -35.97 -11.04
C ASN A 548 -18.82 -36.47 -9.90
N GLY A 549 -17.64 -35.87 -9.72
CA GLY A 549 -16.65 -36.26 -8.72
C GLY A 549 -15.85 -37.49 -9.13
N GLY A 550 -15.03 -38.02 -8.21
CA GLY A 550 -14.09 -39.10 -8.54
C GLY A 550 -12.87 -38.59 -9.30
N THR A 551 -12.50 -39.23 -10.42
CA THR A 551 -11.30 -38.87 -11.18
C THR A 551 -11.65 -38.29 -12.54
N ASP A 552 -11.29 -37.02 -12.75
CA ASP A 552 -11.42 -36.34 -14.04
C ASP A 552 -10.06 -36.28 -14.75
N GLU A 553 -10.02 -36.56 -16.05
CA GLU A 553 -8.80 -36.49 -16.86
C GLU A 553 -9.00 -35.63 -18.12
N PHE A 554 -8.20 -34.57 -18.23
CA PHE A 554 -8.15 -33.67 -19.38
C PHE A 554 -6.85 -33.89 -20.14
N THR A 555 -6.93 -34.22 -21.43
CA THR A 555 -5.78 -34.48 -22.31
C THR A 555 -5.77 -33.54 -23.50
N ASN A 556 -4.64 -33.47 -24.20
CA ASN A 556 -4.42 -32.57 -25.35
C ASN A 556 -4.64 -31.09 -25.00
N LEU A 557 -4.36 -30.72 -23.75
CA LEU A 557 -4.28 -29.34 -23.34
C LEU A 557 -3.10 -28.67 -24.04
N ASN A 558 -3.20 -27.37 -24.28
CA ASN A 558 -2.14 -26.59 -24.93
C ASN A 558 -1.94 -25.27 -24.19
N GLY A 559 -1.71 -25.37 -22.88
CA GLY A 559 -1.58 -24.23 -21.97
C GLY A 559 -0.12 -23.97 -21.60
N THR A 560 0.32 -22.72 -21.72
CA THR A 560 1.64 -22.27 -21.23
C THR A 560 1.48 -21.22 -20.14
N GLY A 561 2.37 -21.24 -19.14
CA GLY A 561 2.27 -20.35 -17.97
C GLY A 561 2.96 -20.90 -16.72
N ARG A 562 3.10 -20.07 -15.70
CA ARG A 562 3.71 -20.41 -14.41
C ARG A 562 2.70 -21.03 -13.45
N TYR A 563 1.49 -20.48 -13.39
CA TYR A 563 0.49 -20.87 -12.41
C TYR A 563 -0.64 -21.65 -13.08
N LEU A 564 -0.95 -22.83 -12.52
CA LEU A 564 -2.15 -23.60 -12.84
C LEU A 564 -3.17 -23.41 -11.71
N ARG A 565 -4.43 -23.15 -12.05
CA ARG A 565 -5.53 -23.01 -11.08
C ARG A 565 -6.69 -23.92 -11.43
N ILE A 566 -7.21 -24.61 -10.43
CA ILE A 566 -8.51 -25.28 -10.47
C ILE A 566 -9.50 -24.33 -9.79
N TYR A 567 -10.42 -23.77 -10.58
CA TYR A 567 -11.37 -22.74 -10.14
C TYR A 567 -12.77 -23.35 -10.07
N GLY A 568 -13.16 -23.78 -8.87
CA GLY A 568 -14.49 -24.31 -8.55
C GLY A 568 -15.53 -23.19 -8.51
N THR A 569 -16.61 -23.36 -9.26
CA THR A 569 -17.70 -22.38 -9.42
C THR A 569 -19.05 -22.86 -8.90
N ALA A 570 -19.23 -24.17 -8.75
CA ALA A 570 -20.32 -24.77 -7.97
C ALA A 570 -19.88 -26.11 -7.37
N ARG A 571 -20.28 -26.38 -6.14
CA ARG A 571 -20.06 -27.67 -5.45
C ARG A 571 -21.08 -28.71 -5.90
N GLY A 572 -20.72 -29.98 -5.81
CA GLY A 572 -21.59 -31.13 -6.07
C GLY A 572 -22.31 -31.65 -4.82
N THR A 573 -21.90 -31.19 -3.64
CA THR A 573 -22.48 -31.56 -2.33
C THR A 573 -22.65 -30.32 -1.45
N ALA A 574 -23.17 -30.50 -0.23
CA ALA A 574 -23.29 -29.41 0.75
C ALA A 574 -21.93 -28.93 1.29
N TYR A 575 -20.93 -29.83 1.32
CA TYR A 575 -19.56 -29.60 1.79
C TYR A 575 -18.77 -28.66 0.86
N GLY A 576 -17.51 -28.36 1.21
CA GLY A 576 -16.58 -27.59 0.39
C GLY A 576 -16.12 -28.31 -0.89
N TYR A 577 -15.00 -27.85 -1.44
CA TYR A 577 -14.26 -28.53 -2.51
C TYR A 577 -13.10 -29.30 -1.91
N SER A 578 -12.87 -30.55 -2.32
CA SER A 578 -11.70 -31.29 -1.86
C SER A 578 -11.06 -32.19 -2.92
N LEU A 579 -9.74 -32.08 -3.00
CA LEU A 579 -8.89 -32.81 -3.94
C LEU A 579 -7.83 -33.59 -3.15
N PHE A 580 -7.79 -34.90 -3.38
CA PHE A 580 -6.68 -35.77 -2.98
C PHE A 580 -5.42 -35.46 -3.80
N GLU A 581 -5.56 -35.16 -5.09
CA GLU A 581 -4.42 -34.85 -5.96
C GLU A 581 -4.83 -34.01 -7.19
N VAL A 582 -3.93 -33.15 -7.64
CA VAL A 582 -3.95 -32.41 -8.91
C VAL A 582 -2.67 -32.73 -9.68
N GLU A 583 -2.75 -33.67 -10.61
CA GLU A 583 -1.62 -34.14 -11.40
C GLU A 583 -1.55 -33.37 -12.73
N ALA A 584 -0.71 -32.34 -12.79
CA ALA A 584 -0.41 -31.63 -14.03
C ALA A 584 0.75 -32.32 -14.75
N TYR A 585 0.54 -32.70 -16.00
CA TYR A 585 1.52 -33.35 -16.86
C TYR A 585 1.91 -32.45 -18.03
N GLY A 586 3.20 -32.45 -18.37
CA GLY A 586 3.72 -31.73 -19.51
C GLY A 586 5.23 -31.55 -19.46
N THR A 587 5.70 -30.37 -19.84
CA THR A 587 7.11 -29.98 -19.79
C THR A 587 7.26 -28.85 -18.79
N ALA A 588 8.03 -29.08 -17.72
CA ALA A 588 8.44 -28.00 -16.83
C ALA A 588 9.39 -27.10 -17.61
N GLY A 589 9.14 -25.80 -17.62
CA GLY A 589 10.12 -24.85 -18.11
C GLY A 589 11.31 -24.82 -17.15
N THR A 590 12.50 -24.66 -17.72
CA THR A 590 13.73 -24.36 -16.98
C THR A 590 13.84 -22.85 -16.71
N ASP A 591 13.32 -22.02 -17.62
CA ASP A 591 13.57 -20.57 -17.66
C ASP A 591 12.25 -19.79 -17.76
N GLY A 592 12.14 -18.73 -16.95
CA GLY A 592 10.85 -18.10 -16.61
C GLY A 592 10.18 -17.32 -17.74
N GLY A 593 9.40 -18.02 -18.58
CA GLY A 593 8.37 -17.41 -19.42
C GLY A 593 8.56 -17.57 -20.92
N ASN A 594 7.61 -18.28 -21.53
CA ASN A 594 7.34 -18.39 -22.97
C ASN A 594 8.44 -18.99 -23.88
N PRO A 595 8.22 -20.18 -24.48
CA PRO A 595 9.00 -20.60 -25.65
C PRO A 595 8.58 -19.77 -26.88
N GLY A 596 9.10 -18.54 -26.97
CA GLY A 596 8.77 -17.60 -28.04
C GLY A 596 9.18 -16.15 -27.79
N GLY A 597 10.49 -15.86 -27.79
CA GLY A 597 11.03 -14.49 -27.82
C GLY A 597 12.44 -14.36 -27.26
N THR A 598 13.45 -14.23 -28.13
CA THR A 598 14.89 -14.10 -27.80
C THR A 598 15.29 -12.71 -27.28
N THR A 599 14.34 -11.94 -26.74
CA THR A 599 14.53 -10.55 -26.30
C THR A 599 13.57 -10.16 -25.18
N PHE A 600 14.05 -9.41 -24.20
CA PHE A 600 13.20 -8.82 -23.14
C PHE A 600 13.69 -7.41 -22.76
N ARG A 601 12.85 -6.64 -22.06
CA ARG A 601 13.18 -5.28 -21.63
C ARG A 601 13.12 -5.14 -20.12
N VAL A 602 14.07 -4.44 -19.54
CA VAL A 602 14.05 -3.96 -18.14
C VAL A 602 14.12 -2.44 -18.16
N VAL A 603 13.56 -1.80 -17.13
CA VAL A 603 13.75 -0.35 -16.89
C VAL A 603 14.23 -0.14 -15.46
N GLY A 604 15.26 0.70 -15.30
CA GLY A 604 15.87 1.05 -14.02
C GLY A 604 15.95 2.54 -13.74
N ALA A 605 16.01 2.90 -12.45
CA ALA A 605 16.34 4.23 -11.94
C ALA A 605 16.89 4.12 -10.50
N GLY A 606 17.78 5.04 -10.11
CA GLY A 606 18.12 5.35 -8.72
C GLY A 606 17.70 6.77 -8.37
N ASP A 607 17.78 7.14 -7.10
CA ASP A 607 17.61 8.49 -6.56
C ASP A 607 16.26 9.10 -6.99
N ILE A 608 15.20 8.39 -6.55
CA ILE A 608 13.87 8.45 -7.15
C ILE A 608 12.99 9.51 -6.49
N ALA A 609 12.47 9.29 -5.28
CA ALA A 609 11.43 10.15 -4.70
C ALA A 609 11.87 10.83 -3.40
N GLY A 610 12.02 12.15 -3.44
CA GLY A 610 12.26 12.99 -2.26
C GLY A 610 10.97 13.36 -1.54
N THR A 611 11.12 13.91 -0.34
CA THR A 611 10.04 14.34 0.55
C THR A 611 9.29 15.55 0.01
N GLY A 612 8.03 15.68 0.44
CA GLY A 612 7.12 16.74 -0.03
C GLY A 612 6.60 16.51 -1.45
N CYS A 613 6.95 15.40 -2.09
CA CYS A 613 6.55 15.06 -3.45
C CYS A 613 5.46 13.98 -3.49
N SER A 614 4.32 14.28 -2.87
CA SER A 614 3.15 13.40 -2.86
C SER A 614 2.24 13.51 -4.09
N ALA A 615 2.52 14.45 -5.02
CA ALA A 615 1.76 14.66 -6.25
C ALA A 615 2.64 15.15 -7.42
N PRO A 616 2.24 14.91 -8.70
CA PRO A 616 2.99 15.38 -9.86
C PRO A 616 3.17 16.90 -9.87
N SER A 617 4.41 17.36 -9.95
CA SER A 617 4.76 18.78 -10.09
C SER A 617 6.05 18.94 -10.90
N SER A 618 6.41 20.18 -11.28
CA SER A 618 7.69 20.44 -11.92
C SER A 618 8.92 20.18 -11.03
N GLY A 619 8.74 20.13 -9.70
CA GLY A 619 9.78 19.75 -8.75
C GLY A 619 9.81 18.25 -8.42
N CYS A 620 8.74 17.51 -8.74
CA CYS A 620 8.55 16.12 -8.32
C CYS A 620 8.64 15.17 -9.52
N GLN A 621 9.86 14.98 -10.03
CA GLN A 621 10.09 14.37 -11.34
C GLN A 621 9.93 12.84 -11.36
N HIS A 622 9.92 12.18 -10.20
CA HIS A 622 9.61 10.75 -10.07
C HIS A 622 8.23 10.35 -10.58
N PHE A 623 7.28 11.28 -10.73
CA PHE A 623 6.01 11.02 -11.44
C PHE A 623 6.20 10.95 -12.95
N ALA A 624 7.06 11.80 -13.50
CA ALA A 624 7.35 11.84 -14.93
C ALA A 624 8.23 10.65 -15.34
N THR A 625 9.25 10.29 -14.54
CA THR A 625 10.07 9.09 -14.78
C THR A 625 9.26 7.80 -14.58
N ALA A 626 8.38 7.71 -13.58
CA ALA A 626 7.46 6.56 -13.46
C ALA A 626 6.50 6.45 -14.65
N THR A 627 6.00 7.57 -15.17
CA THR A 627 5.14 7.56 -16.37
C THR A 627 5.92 7.10 -17.60
N LEU A 628 7.15 7.58 -17.76
CA LEU A 628 8.08 7.15 -18.80
C LEU A 628 8.38 5.65 -18.68
N ALA A 629 8.79 5.16 -17.50
CA ALA A 629 9.09 3.76 -17.23
C ALA A 629 7.93 2.82 -17.58
N GLN A 630 6.68 3.23 -17.27
CA GLN A 630 5.49 2.48 -17.66
C GLN A 630 5.31 2.44 -19.18
N SER A 631 5.51 3.57 -19.87
CA SER A 631 5.32 3.68 -21.33
C SER A 631 6.28 2.80 -22.15
N LEU A 632 7.44 2.45 -21.59
CA LEU A 632 8.43 1.58 -22.22
C LEU A 632 8.03 0.09 -22.19
N ASN A 633 6.99 -0.29 -21.44
CA ASN A 633 6.47 -1.65 -21.31
C ASN A 633 7.56 -2.72 -21.05
N PRO A 634 8.30 -2.64 -19.92
CA PRO A 634 9.29 -3.65 -19.56
C PRO A 634 8.67 -4.94 -19.05
N ALA A 635 9.47 -6.02 -19.07
CA ALA A 635 9.17 -7.28 -18.40
C ALA A 635 9.18 -7.12 -16.87
N PHE A 636 10.15 -6.35 -16.33
CA PHE A 636 10.25 -6.00 -14.92
C PHE A 636 11.06 -4.70 -14.72
N TYR A 637 11.03 -4.19 -13.49
CA TYR A 637 11.77 -2.99 -13.08
C TYR A 637 12.91 -3.37 -12.14
N ILE A 638 13.99 -2.60 -12.17
CA ILE A 638 15.02 -2.59 -11.12
C ILE A 638 15.08 -1.19 -10.50
N THR A 639 15.54 -1.09 -9.26
CA THR A 639 15.95 0.18 -8.67
C THR A 639 17.36 0.06 -8.12
N MET A 640 18.12 1.16 -8.12
CA MET A 640 19.53 1.18 -7.72
C MET A 640 19.73 2.00 -6.43
N GLY A 641 18.87 1.75 -5.44
CA GLY A 641 18.81 2.51 -4.19
C GLY A 641 18.10 3.86 -4.28
N ASP A 642 17.89 4.44 -3.10
CA ASP A 642 17.27 5.74 -2.85
C ASP A 642 15.91 5.89 -3.51
N MET A 643 15.05 4.93 -3.22
CA MET A 643 13.63 4.98 -3.58
C MET A 643 12.92 6.08 -2.78
N ALA A 644 13.23 6.20 -1.48
CA ALA A 644 12.72 7.23 -0.57
C ALA A 644 13.89 8.09 -0.05
N TYR A 645 14.18 9.18 -0.76
CA TYR A 645 15.51 9.79 -0.76
C TYR A 645 15.92 10.53 0.52
N ASP A 646 15.07 11.20 1.30
CA ASP A 646 15.62 12.03 2.38
C ASP A 646 16.12 11.19 3.56
N ASP A 647 15.20 10.56 4.29
CA ASP A 647 15.50 9.81 5.52
C ASP A 647 15.01 8.34 5.46
N GLY A 648 14.59 7.83 4.30
CA GLY A 648 14.27 6.40 4.09
C GLY A 648 13.09 5.80 4.88
N HIS A 649 12.40 6.58 5.71
CA HIS A 649 11.32 6.11 6.59
C HIS A 649 10.16 5.46 5.82
N PHE A 650 9.41 4.57 6.50
CA PHE A 650 8.28 3.87 5.87
C PHE A 650 7.21 4.86 5.37
N GLU A 651 7.01 5.95 6.09
CA GLU A 651 6.17 7.07 5.71
C GLU A 651 6.67 7.75 4.42
N ASP A 652 7.98 7.88 4.20
CA ASP A 652 8.54 8.51 2.98
C ASP A 652 8.36 7.64 1.75
N PHE A 653 8.49 6.32 1.92
CA PHE A 653 8.05 5.33 0.93
C PHE A 653 6.57 5.52 0.60
N MET A 654 5.69 5.52 1.61
CA MET A 654 4.24 5.58 1.39
C MET A 654 3.76 6.94 0.88
N ASN A 655 4.45 8.04 1.21
CA ASN A 655 4.02 9.41 0.88
C ASN A 655 4.61 9.94 -0.43
N ASN A 656 5.77 9.46 -0.87
CA ASN A 656 6.45 9.95 -2.08
C ASN A 656 6.63 8.84 -3.12
N TYR A 657 7.40 7.79 -2.82
CA TYR A 657 7.72 6.71 -3.77
C TYR A 657 6.47 5.93 -4.22
N ASP A 658 5.60 5.57 -3.28
CA ASP A 658 4.39 4.77 -3.53
C ASP A 658 3.43 5.46 -4.49
N LYS A 659 3.39 6.80 -4.44
CA LYS A 659 2.53 7.64 -5.28
C LYS A 659 2.89 7.58 -6.77
N SER A 660 4.12 7.18 -7.14
CA SER A 660 4.53 7.08 -8.55
C SER A 660 5.14 5.75 -8.97
N TRP A 661 6.26 5.33 -8.38
CA TRP A 661 6.99 4.11 -8.72
C TRP A 661 6.45 2.89 -7.95
N GLY A 662 5.80 3.08 -6.80
CA GLY A 662 5.20 1.98 -6.03
C GLY A 662 4.14 1.16 -6.77
N LYS A 663 3.47 1.73 -7.77
CA LYS A 663 2.59 0.96 -8.67
C LYS A 663 3.31 -0.21 -9.38
N PHE A 664 4.64 -0.18 -9.46
CA PHE A 664 5.48 -1.24 -10.02
C PHE A 664 5.98 -2.26 -9.00
N LYS A 665 5.89 -1.97 -7.69
CA LYS A 665 6.44 -2.74 -6.55
C LYS A 665 6.37 -4.26 -6.69
N ASN A 666 5.21 -4.78 -7.10
CA ASN A 666 5.00 -6.23 -7.27
C ASN A 666 5.84 -6.86 -8.40
N ASN A 667 6.43 -6.05 -9.28
CA ASN A 667 7.29 -6.40 -10.42
C ASN A 667 8.61 -5.60 -10.43
N THR A 668 9.01 -5.04 -9.28
CA THR A 668 10.32 -4.43 -9.06
C THR A 668 11.24 -5.44 -8.37
N TRP A 669 12.50 -5.47 -8.76
CA TRP A 669 13.59 -6.09 -8.02
C TRP A 669 14.48 -4.97 -7.44
N PRO A 670 14.25 -4.58 -6.17
CA PRO A 670 14.92 -3.45 -5.57
C PRO A 670 16.24 -3.83 -4.87
N VAL A 671 17.10 -2.84 -4.71
CA VAL A 671 18.22 -2.79 -3.74
C VAL A 671 18.12 -1.48 -2.96
N PRO A 672 18.55 -1.42 -1.69
CA PRO A 672 18.60 -0.17 -0.92
C PRO A 672 19.81 0.70 -1.30
N GLY A 673 19.66 2.01 -1.14
CA GLY A 673 20.74 3.01 -1.13
C GLY A 673 21.05 3.49 0.29
N ASN A 674 21.96 4.46 0.46
CA ASN A 674 22.35 4.90 1.80
C ASN A 674 21.18 5.55 2.55
N HIS A 675 20.27 6.23 1.84
CA HIS A 675 19.15 6.89 2.49
C HIS A 675 18.09 5.91 3.02
N GLU A 676 17.98 4.70 2.46
CA GLU A 676 17.21 3.61 3.09
C GLU A 676 17.81 3.10 4.42
N SER A 677 19.04 3.52 4.79
CA SER A 677 19.63 3.25 6.10
C SER A 677 19.28 4.31 7.14
N TYR A 678 18.73 5.47 6.77
CA TYR A 678 18.47 6.61 7.67
C TYR A 678 17.12 6.52 8.41
N ASP A 679 16.56 5.32 8.51
CA ASP A 679 15.33 4.98 9.24
C ASP A 679 15.51 5.18 10.77
N THR A 680 14.42 4.99 11.52
CA THR A 680 14.26 5.20 12.97
C THR A 680 15.32 4.59 13.91
N ASP A 681 16.18 3.69 13.44
CA ASP A 681 17.24 3.04 14.21
C ASP A 681 18.67 3.41 13.76
N TYR A 682 18.81 4.41 12.88
CA TYR A 682 20.10 4.85 12.34
C TYR A 682 21.12 5.23 13.41
N ASN A 683 22.28 4.59 13.36
CA ASN A 683 23.44 4.88 14.19
C ASN A 683 24.44 5.77 13.43
N GLU A 684 24.46 7.06 13.79
CA GLU A 684 25.35 8.09 13.24
C GLU A 684 26.86 7.75 13.39
N GLU A 685 27.29 7.00 14.40
CA GLU A 685 28.73 6.65 14.58
C GLU A 685 29.21 5.59 13.59
N THR A 686 28.30 4.74 13.10
CA THR A 686 28.60 3.64 12.17
C THR A 686 28.07 3.86 10.76
N GLU A 687 27.26 4.91 10.57
CA GLU A 687 26.50 5.22 9.36
C GLU A 687 25.59 4.06 8.91
N LYS A 688 24.90 3.42 9.89
CA LYS A 688 24.01 2.26 9.64
C LYS A 688 22.74 2.30 10.49
N GLY A 689 21.58 2.20 9.85
CA GLY A 689 20.33 1.68 10.44
C GLY A 689 20.09 0.25 9.96
N ASP A 690 18.99 -0.38 10.33
CA ASP A 690 18.67 -1.76 9.92
C ASP A 690 17.95 -1.85 8.57
N GLU A 691 17.63 -0.76 7.87
CA GLU A 691 16.83 -0.73 6.63
C GLU A 691 15.43 -1.39 6.75
N LYS A 692 14.79 -1.31 7.93
CA LYS A 692 13.46 -1.91 8.17
C LYS A 692 12.36 -1.28 7.34
N ALA A 693 12.28 0.03 7.19
CA ALA A 693 11.30 0.71 6.34
C ALA A 693 11.30 0.18 4.90
N TYR A 694 12.48 0.02 4.32
CA TYR A 694 12.71 -0.60 3.01
C TYR A 694 12.15 -2.04 2.94
N ARG A 695 12.46 -2.86 3.96
CA ARG A 695 11.94 -4.24 4.05
C ARG A 695 10.44 -4.32 4.28
N ASP A 696 9.89 -3.48 5.14
CA ASP A 696 8.46 -3.45 5.47
C ASP A 696 7.65 -2.96 4.26
N TYR A 697 8.20 -2.00 3.51
CA TYR A 697 7.61 -1.58 2.25
C TYR A 697 7.67 -2.70 1.21
N PHE A 698 8.84 -3.14 0.75
CA PHE A 698 8.93 -4.11 -0.35
C PHE A 698 8.60 -5.57 0.04
N GLY A 699 8.60 -5.91 1.32
CA GLY A 699 8.34 -7.24 1.85
C GLY A 699 9.26 -8.30 1.23
N ALA A 700 8.66 -9.38 0.71
CA ALA A 700 9.39 -10.44 0.02
C ALA A 700 10.14 -9.99 -1.25
N ARG A 701 9.91 -8.77 -1.78
CA ARG A 701 10.74 -8.20 -2.86
C ARG A 701 12.07 -7.61 -2.37
N ALA A 702 12.15 -7.14 -1.12
CA ALA A 702 13.43 -6.74 -0.52
C ALA A 702 14.28 -7.94 -0.09
N THR A 703 13.65 -9.09 0.21
CA THR A 703 14.35 -10.28 0.72
C THR A 703 13.90 -11.60 0.06
N PRO A 704 13.94 -11.72 -1.29
CA PRO A 704 13.40 -12.89 -2.01
C PRO A 704 14.12 -14.21 -1.68
N GLN A 705 15.36 -14.14 -1.19
CA GLN A 705 16.15 -15.28 -0.69
C GLN A 705 16.42 -15.19 0.84
N GLY A 706 15.63 -14.39 1.58
CA GLY A 706 15.83 -14.12 3.01
C GLY A 706 17.00 -13.18 3.33
N LYS A 707 17.59 -12.56 2.30
CA LYS A 707 18.70 -11.59 2.37
C LYS A 707 18.40 -10.39 1.46
N MET A 708 18.94 -9.22 1.81
CA MET A 708 18.81 -7.98 1.02
C MET A 708 19.78 -7.91 -0.16
N TRP A 709 20.56 -8.96 -0.36
CA TRP A 709 21.30 -9.28 -1.57
C TRP A 709 20.85 -10.66 -2.06
N TYR A 710 20.75 -10.81 -3.37
CA TYR A 710 20.18 -11.99 -4.00
C TYR A 710 20.47 -12.00 -5.51
N SER A 711 20.36 -13.17 -6.13
CA SER A 711 20.50 -13.35 -7.57
C SER A 711 19.24 -13.96 -8.19
N TYR A 712 19.06 -13.79 -9.49
CA TYR A 712 17.99 -14.43 -10.26
C TYR A 712 18.33 -14.54 -11.74
N ASP A 713 17.85 -15.59 -12.39
CA ASP A 713 18.02 -15.80 -13.82
C ASP A 713 16.79 -15.31 -14.60
N TYR A 714 17.04 -14.61 -15.71
CA TYR A 714 16.00 -14.25 -16.67
C TYR A 714 16.52 -14.40 -18.11
N GLY A 715 15.97 -15.36 -18.86
CA GLY A 715 16.51 -15.75 -20.17
C GLY A 715 17.94 -16.32 -20.03
N ASN A 716 18.87 -15.86 -20.88
CA ASN A 716 20.29 -16.22 -20.79
C ASN A 716 21.11 -15.31 -19.85
N TRP A 717 20.46 -14.45 -19.08
CA TRP A 717 21.10 -13.49 -18.17
C TRP A 717 20.95 -13.90 -16.71
N HIS A 718 22.04 -13.78 -15.98
CA HIS A 718 22.10 -13.83 -14.53
C HIS A 718 22.10 -12.39 -13.99
N PHE A 719 21.16 -12.08 -13.10
CA PHE A 719 21.02 -10.79 -12.44
C PHE A 719 21.47 -10.90 -10.99
N ILE A 720 22.34 -10.00 -10.55
CA ILE A 720 22.84 -9.91 -9.18
C ILE A 720 22.40 -8.58 -8.56
N ALA A 721 21.66 -8.64 -7.46
CA ALA A 721 21.17 -7.49 -6.70
C ALA A 721 21.92 -7.43 -5.36
N LEU A 722 22.61 -6.33 -5.07
CA LEU A 722 23.48 -6.21 -3.90
C LEU A 722 23.12 -5.02 -3.01
N ASN A 723 23.35 -5.16 -1.70
CA ASN A 723 23.24 -4.06 -0.74
C ASN A 723 24.63 -3.47 -0.49
N SER A 724 24.94 -2.34 -1.15
CA SER A 724 26.23 -1.65 -1.03
C SER A 724 26.49 -1.01 0.33
N ASN A 725 25.47 -0.85 1.18
CA ASN A 725 25.62 -0.36 2.56
C ASN A 725 26.21 -1.45 3.49
N ARG A 726 26.37 -2.68 2.96
CA ARG A 726 26.81 -3.90 3.65
C ARG A 726 27.96 -4.60 2.92
N PHE A 727 28.78 -3.86 2.17
CA PHE A 727 29.98 -4.42 1.52
C PHE A 727 31.14 -4.70 2.49
N ASP A 728 31.05 -4.22 3.73
CA ASP A 728 31.91 -4.66 4.83
C ASP A 728 31.45 -5.98 5.48
N GLU A 729 30.23 -6.46 5.20
CA GLU A 729 29.77 -7.76 5.67
C GLU A 729 30.40 -8.89 4.86
N GLN A 730 31.36 -9.61 5.47
CA GLN A 730 31.98 -10.81 4.90
C GLN A 730 30.96 -11.84 4.38
N ALA A 731 29.76 -11.91 4.98
CA ALA A 731 28.69 -12.80 4.54
C ALA A 731 28.15 -12.49 3.14
N GLN A 732 28.09 -11.21 2.73
CA GLN A 732 27.72 -10.82 1.37
C GLN A 732 28.89 -11.03 0.40
N ILE A 733 30.12 -10.75 0.84
CA ILE A 733 31.36 -10.96 0.08
C ILE A 733 31.58 -12.45 -0.24
N ASP A 734 31.37 -13.35 0.72
CA ASP A 734 31.49 -14.80 0.51
C ASP A 734 30.34 -15.34 -0.34
N TRP A 735 29.14 -14.76 -0.19
CA TRP A 735 27.98 -15.11 -1.00
C TRP A 735 28.19 -14.77 -2.49
N ILE A 736 28.63 -13.55 -2.83
CA ILE A 736 28.82 -13.17 -4.25
C ILE A 736 29.96 -13.98 -4.90
N LYS A 737 31.01 -14.32 -4.15
CA LYS A 737 32.08 -15.24 -4.60
C LYS A 737 31.52 -16.63 -4.95
N ALA A 738 30.54 -17.13 -4.19
CA ALA A 738 29.89 -18.41 -4.44
C ALA A 738 28.87 -18.35 -5.59
N ASP A 739 28.10 -17.25 -5.68
CA ASP A 739 27.07 -17.01 -6.69
C ASP A 739 27.69 -16.90 -8.10
N LEU A 740 28.72 -16.05 -8.25
CA LEU A 740 29.50 -15.92 -9.50
C LEU A 740 30.16 -17.24 -9.93
N ALA A 741 30.58 -18.09 -8.98
CA ALA A 741 31.17 -19.39 -9.26
C ALA A 741 30.13 -20.49 -9.57
N ALA A 742 28.87 -20.29 -9.18
CA ALA A 742 27.77 -21.24 -9.38
C ALA A 742 26.95 -20.96 -10.65
N SER A 743 26.93 -19.71 -11.12
CA SER A 743 26.20 -19.34 -12.33
C SER A 743 26.73 -20.07 -13.58
N THR A 744 25.82 -20.59 -14.38
CA THR A 744 26.11 -21.21 -15.68
C THR A 744 25.55 -20.42 -16.86
N LYS A 745 25.08 -19.20 -16.62
CA LYS A 745 24.57 -18.30 -17.67
C LYS A 745 25.73 -17.66 -18.41
N GLN A 746 25.55 -17.36 -19.70
CA GLN A 746 26.60 -16.72 -20.49
C GLN A 746 26.80 -15.25 -20.12
N CYS A 747 25.72 -14.58 -19.71
CA CYS A 747 25.69 -13.14 -19.51
C CYS A 747 25.38 -12.83 -18.04
N THR A 748 26.12 -11.91 -17.42
CA THR A 748 25.85 -11.48 -16.03
C THR A 748 25.74 -9.96 -15.93
N VAL A 749 24.73 -9.48 -15.22
CA VAL A 749 24.53 -8.06 -14.89
C VAL A 749 24.33 -7.90 -13.39
N ALA A 750 24.95 -6.88 -12.79
CA ALA A 750 24.80 -6.55 -11.38
C ALA A 750 24.27 -5.12 -11.19
N TYR A 751 23.60 -4.87 -10.06
CA TYR A 751 23.15 -3.53 -9.69
C TYR A 751 23.07 -3.35 -8.16
N TYR A 752 23.45 -2.16 -7.72
CA TYR A 752 23.54 -1.70 -6.33
C TYR A 752 23.58 -0.17 -6.31
N HIS A 753 23.77 0.47 -5.15
CA HIS A 753 23.67 1.92 -5.07
C HIS A 753 25.01 2.63 -5.32
N HIS A 754 25.99 2.52 -4.40
CA HIS A 754 27.25 3.27 -4.42
C HIS A 754 28.19 2.88 -5.60
N PRO A 755 28.50 3.76 -6.56
CA PRO A 755 29.37 3.44 -7.70
C PRO A 755 30.84 3.22 -7.30
N ALA A 756 31.54 2.37 -8.05
CA ALA A 756 32.99 2.20 -7.92
C ALA A 756 33.76 3.30 -8.68
N PHE A 757 33.23 3.77 -9.81
CA PHE A 757 33.81 4.88 -10.57
C PHE A 757 32.73 5.90 -10.95
N THR A 758 32.96 7.17 -10.61
CA THR A 758 32.03 8.27 -10.91
C THR A 758 32.72 9.64 -10.94
N SER A 759 32.35 10.47 -11.90
CA SER A 759 32.78 11.86 -12.03
C SER A 759 31.88 12.85 -11.29
N GLY A 760 30.80 12.38 -10.67
CA GLY A 760 29.82 13.17 -9.93
C GLY A 760 30.37 13.81 -8.66
N THR A 761 29.52 14.54 -7.93
CA THR A 761 29.93 15.31 -6.74
C THR A 761 30.19 14.48 -5.50
N HIS A 762 29.60 13.29 -5.37
CA HIS A 762 29.85 12.41 -4.22
C HIS A 762 31.19 11.68 -4.41
N GLY A 763 31.49 11.27 -5.64
CA GLY A 763 32.79 10.72 -6.01
C GLY A 763 32.88 9.20 -5.79
N ASN A 764 34.09 8.65 -5.99
CA ASN A 764 34.28 7.20 -5.89
C ASN A 764 34.07 6.72 -4.45
N GLU A 765 33.09 5.85 -4.25
CA GLU A 765 32.81 5.24 -2.97
C GLU A 765 33.65 3.97 -2.76
N GLY A 766 34.69 4.09 -1.93
CA GLY A 766 35.70 3.04 -1.72
C GLY A 766 35.14 1.73 -1.13
N VAL A 767 33.91 1.75 -0.59
CA VAL A 767 33.19 0.54 -0.16
C VAL A 767 32.94 -0.44 -1.31
N SER A 768 32.90 0.05 -2.56
CA SER A 768 32.61 -0.76 -3.74
C SER A 768 33.86 -1.40 -4.38
N ASP A 769 35.08 -1.05 -3.95
CA ASP A 769 36.34 -1.48 -4.58
C ASP A 769 36.53 -3.02 -4.59
N GLU A 770 36.30 -3.72 -3.46
CA GLU A 770 36.45 -5.20 -3.44
C GLU A 770 35.40 -5.86 -4.34
N VAL A 771 34.13 -5.45 -4.21
CA VAL A 771 33.01 -6.07 -4.94
C VAL A 771 33.13 -5.83 -6.43
N TRP A 772 33.48 -4.61 -6.85
CA TRP A 772 33.86 -4.31 -8.23
C TRP A 772 34.97 -5.23 -8.73
N GLY A 773 36.04 -5.37 -7.95
CA GLY A 773 37.16 -6.25 -8.28
C GLY A 773 36.74 -7.71 -8.48
N LEU A 774 35.81 -8.22 -7.68
CA LEU A 774 35.27 -9.58 -7.83
C LEU A 774 34.46 -9.73 -9.12
N MET A 775 33.53 -8.81 -9.38
CA MET A 775 32.68 -8.83 -10.58
C MET A 775 33.49 -8.66 -11.87
N ALA A 776 34.44 -7.73 -11.90
CA ALA A 776 35.29 -7.49 -13.06
C ALA A 776 36.24 -8.65 -13.35
N ASN A 777 36.74 -9.36 -12.33
CA ASN A 777 37.55 -10.57 -12.53
C ASN A 777 36.71 -11.80 -12.91
N ALA A 778 35.41 -11.82 -12.58
CA ALA A 778 34.48 -12.88 -12.95
C ALA A 778 33.87 -12.71 -14.35
N GLY A 779 34.08 -11.57 -15.01
CA GLY A 779 33.52 -11.27 -16.33
C GLY A 779 32.05 -10.82 -16.30
N VAL A 780 31.65 -10.06 -15.26
CA VAL A 780 30.35 -9.39 -15.26
C VAL A 780 30.31 -8.34 -16.38
N GLU A 781 29.24 -8.33 -17.17
CA GLU A 781 29.11 -7.50 -18.38
C GLU A 781 28.84 -6.03 -18.06
N LEU A 782 27.91 -5.83 -17.11
CA LEU A 782 27.32 -4.54 -16.79
C LEU A 782 27.07 -4.44 -15.29
N VAL A 783 27.46 -3.32 -14.71
CA VAL A 783 27.16 -2.88 -13.35
C VAL A 783 26.37 -1.57 -13.43
N ILE A 784 25.34 -1.41 -12.60
CA ILE A 784 24.42 -0.26 -12.63
C ILE A 784 24.24 0.33 -11.22
N ASN A 785 24.32 1.66 -11.12
CA ASN A 785 24.36 2.43 -9.88
C ASN A 785 23.35 3.60 -9.83
N GLY A 786 23.14 4.18 -8.65
CA GLY A 786 22.32 5.37 -8.38
C GLY A 786 23.20 6.53 -7.91
N HIS A 787 23.07 6.89 -6.62
CA HIS A 787 23.92 7.67 -5.72
C HIS A 787 24.38 9.09 -6.14
N ASP A 788 24.82 9.30 -7.38
CA ASP A 788 25.35 10.61 -7.81
C ASP A 788 24.29 11.52 -8.44
N HIS A 789 23.03 11.09 -8.52
CA HIS A 789 21.94 11.85 -9.12
C HIS A 789 22.17 12.28 -10.58
N ASP A 790 22.97 11.50 -11.33
CA ASP A 790 23.35 11.82 -12.70
C ASP A 790 23.35 10.57 -13.62
N TYR A 791 23.60 10.77 -14.91
CA TYR A 791 24.01 9.68 -15.80
C TYR A 791 25.51 9.71 -16.07
N GLU A 792 26.23 8.65 -15.73
CA GLU A 792 27.55 8.42 -16.29
C GLU A 792 27.67 7.01 -16.84
N ARG A 793 28.22 6.88 -18.05
CA ARG A 793 28.59 5.59 -18.63
C ARG A 793 30.07 5.56 -18.96
N PHE A 794 30.72 4.51 -18.48
CA PHE A 794 32.12 4.21 -18.72
C PHE A 794 32.30 3.36 -19.98
N ALA A 795 33.53 3.27 -20.49
CA ALA A 795 33.90 2.18 -21.39
C ALA A 795 34.02 0.86 -20.58
N PRO A 796 34.21 -0.30 -21.24
CA PRO A 796 34.70 -1.51 -20.58
C PRO A 796 35.94 -1.27 -19.70
N GLN A 797 35.90 -1.68 -18.42
CA GLN A 797 36.96 -1.46 -17.43
C GLN A 797 37.45 -2.75 -16.76
N SER A 798 38.71 -2.74 -16.32
CA SER A 798 39.29 -3.75 -15.44
C SER A 798 38.81 -3.58 -13.98
N ALA A 799 39.22 -4.51 -13.12
CA ALA A 799 39.13 -4.40 -11.66
C ALA A 799 39.76 -3.12 -11.06
N THR A 800 40.49 -2.31 -11.84
CA THR A 800 41.12 -1.04 -11.40
C THR A 800 40.57 0.19 -12.14
N GLY A 801 39.44 0.08 -12.84
CA GLY A 801 38.86 1.18 -13.64
C GLY A 801 39.68 1.56 -14.89
N ALA A 802 40.66 0.74 -15.28
CA ALA A 802 41.45 0.98 -16.49
C ALA A 802 40.76 0.35 -17.71
N ALA A 803 40.81 1.01 -18.87
CA ALA A 803 40.18 0.52 -20.10
C ALA A 803 40.64 -0.91 -20.45
N ALA A 804 39.70 -1.84 -20.61
CA ALA A 804 39.95 -3.24 -20.90
C ALA A 804 38.91 -3.76 -21.91
N ALA A 805 39.33 -4.33 -23.04
CA ALA A 805 38.43 -4.64 -24.17
C ALA A 805 37.27 -5.59 -23.83
N ASN A 806 37.52 -6.51 -22.89
CA ASN A 806 36.56 -7.48 -22.34
C ASN A 806 36.43 -7.22 -20.83
N GLY A 807 36.10 -5.98 -20.46
CA GLY A 807 35.96 -5.52 -19.09
C GLY A 807 34.53 -5.07 -18.80
N THR A 808 34.16 -5.09 -17.52
CA THR A 808 32.84 -4.67 -17.04
C THR A 808 32.55 -3.22 -17.40
N VAL A 809 31.35 -2.95 -17.92
CA VAL A 809 30.85 -1.58 -18.11
C VAL A 809 30.12 -1.12 -16.86
N GLU A 810 30.38 0.10 -16.41
CA GLU A 810 29.63 0.73 -15.32
C GLU A 810 28.70 1.81 -15.88
N ILE A 811 27.49 1.87 -15.32
CA ILE A 811 26.50 2.93 -15.59
C ILE A 811 25.95 3.47 -14.26
N VAL A 812 26.30 4.71 -13.94
CA VAL A 812 25.62 5.53 -12.93
C VAL A 812 24.32 6.06 -13.56
N ALA A 813 23.18 5.92 -12.88
CA ALA A 813 21.86 6.26 -13.41
C ALA A 813 20.89 6.77 -12.31
N GLY A 814 21.34 7.77 -11.56
CA GLY A 814 20.66 8.46 -10.47
C GLY A 814 19.57 9.47 -10.85
N MET A 815 19.11 9.51 -12.10
CA MET A 815 18.19 10.57 -12.57
C MET A 815 16.71 10.28 -12.26
N GLY A 816 16.40 9.47 -11.24
CA GLY A 816 15.09 8.88 -11.02
C GLY A 816 14.01 9.89 -10.63
N GLY A 817 14.38 10.99 -9.98
CA GLY A 817 13.44 12.07 -9.71
C GLY A 817 13.86 13.10 -8.67
N VAL A 818 14.98 12.92 -7.96
CA VAL A 818 15.51 13.87 -6.96
C VAL A 818 16.69 14.67 -7.51
N ASN A 819 16.77 15.95 -7.09
CA ASN A 819 17.91 16.88 -7.21
C ASN A 819 19.11 16.39 -8.04
N LEU A 820 19.15 16.69 -9.35
CA LEU A 820 20.31 16.31 -10.17
C LEU A 820 21.59 17.03 -9.70
N THR A 821 22.72 16.31 -9.65
CA THR A 821 24.02 16.93 -9.36
C THR A 821 24.82 17.24 -10.63
N GLY A 822 26.05 17.73 -10.45
CA GLY A 822 26.98 18.05 -11.52
C GLY A 822 28.24 17.17 -11.46
N TYR A 823 29.19 17.46 -12.35
CA TYR A 823 30.46 16.74 -12.41
C TYR A 823 31.61 17.61 -11.96
N GLU A 824 32.50 17.05 -11.13
CA GLU A 824 33.75 17.71 -10.73
C GLU A 824 34.97 17.01 -11.34
N ASN A 825 35.22 15.77 -10.91
CA ASN A 825 36.48 15.07 -11.15
C ASN A 825 36.34 14.01 -12.24
N VAL A 826 36.21 14.49 -13.48
CA VAL A 826 36.12 13.70 -14.72
C VAL A 826 37.07 12.50 -14.73
N LYS A 827 36.50 11.29 -14.64
CA LYS A 827 37.27 10.04 -14.65
C LYS A 827 37.81 9.72 -16.06
N PRO A 828 39.03 9.18 -16.20
CA PRO A 828 39.67 8.98 -17.51
C PRO A 828 38.92 8.08 -18.50
N ASN A 829 38.13 7.13 -18.00
CA ASN A 829 37.42 6.13 -18.79
C ASN A 829 35.91 6.42 -18.94
N SER A 830 35.47 7.60 -18.48
CA SER A 830 34.11 8.12 -18.72
C SER A 830 33.90 8.42 -20.20
N VAL A 831 32.81 7.90 -20.77
CA VAL A 831 32.48 8.03 -22.20
C VAL A 831 31.28 8.95 -22.43
N LYS A 832 30.31 8.94 -21.52
CA LYS A 832 29.09 9.75 -21.63
C LYS A 832 28.65 10.24 -20.26
N ARG A 833 28.19 11.49 -20.22
CA ARG A 833 27.60 12.14 -19.05
C ARG A 833 26.31 12.89 -19.39
N VAL A 834 25.34 12.91 -18.48
CA VAL A 834 24.11 13.72 -18.53
C VAL A 834 23.63 14.04 -17.10
N GLY A 835 23.90 15.27 -16.61
CA GLY A 835 23.46 15.75 -15.29
C GLY A 835 22.36 16.83 -15.34
N ASP A 836 21.77 17.08 -16.51
CA ASP A 836 20.78 18.16 -16.73
C ASP A 836 19.35 17.67 -17.01
N LYS A 837 19.11 16.35 -16.93
CA LYS A 837 17.84 15.70 -17.31
C LYS A 837 17.46 14.56 -16.37
N TYR A 838 16.23 14.59 -15.87
CA TYR A 838 15.58 13.42 -15.28
C TYR A 838 15.26 12.38 -16.36
N GLY A 839 15.29 11.10 -16.01
CA GLY A 839 15.14 10.01 -16.98
C GLY A 839 15.08 8.62 -16.37
N VAL A 840 15.10 7.61 -17.23
CA VAL A 840 15.17 6.19 -16.86
C VAL A 840 16.13 5.44 -17.77
N LEU A 841 16.78 4.42 -17.22
CA LEU A 841 17.64 3.52 -17.97
C LEU A 841 16.80 2.39 -18.57
N GLN A 842 16.66 2.36 -19.89
CA GLN A 842 16.07 1.24 -20.61
C GLN A 842 17.18 0.24 -20.96
N LEU A 843 16.91 -1.04 -20.69
CA LEU A 843 17.80 -2.16 -21.01
C LEU A 843 17.04 -3.13 -21.92
N ASP A 844 17.41 -3.17 -23.21
CA ASP A 844 16.89 -4.14 -24.17
C ASP A 844 17.85 -5.34 -24.25
N PHE A 845 17.50 -6.43 -23.59
CA PHE A 845 18.28 -7.66 -23.54
C PHE A 845 17.96 -8.59 -24.71
N THR A 846 18.98 -9.32 -25.15
CA THR A 846 18.95 -10.45 -26.08
C THR A 846 19.67 -11.64 -25.42
N ASP A 847 19.70 -12.81 -26.06
CA ASP A 847 20.43 -13.97 -25.52
C ASP A 847 21.95 -13.75 -25.36
N SER A 848 22.56 -12.75 -26.01
CA SER A 848 24.02 -12.54 -25.98
C SER A 848 24.46 -11.07 -25.93
N SER A 849 23.54 -10.13 -25.66
CA SER A 849 23.85 -8.69 -25.56
C SER A 849 22.74 -7.92 -24.86
N VAL A 850 23.09 -6.76 -24.30
CA VAL A 850 22.15 -5.75 -23.78
C VAL A 850 22.40 -4.41 -24.47
N THR A 851 21.35 -3.82 -25.05
CA THR A 851 21.37 -2.43 -25.50
C THR A 851 20.82 -1.55 -24.38
N THR A 852 21.70 -0.72 -23.81
CA THR A 852 21.35 0.27 -22.79
C THR A 852 20.97 1.59 -23.47
N LYS A 853 19.95 2.28 -22.95
CA LYS A 853 19.53 3.61 -23.42
C LYS A 853 19.12 4.47 -22.24
N LEU A 854 19.70 5.67 -22.13
CA LEU A 854 19.11 6.70 -21.29
C LEU A 854 17.95 7.35 -22.04
N ILE A 855 16.73 7.21 -21.51
CA ILE A 855 15.56 7.92 -22.00
C ILE A 855 15.24 9.05 -21.02
N ALA A 856 15.37 10.30 -21.46
CA ALA A 856 15.02 11.46 -20.67
C ALA A 856 13.49 11.65 -20.60
N VAL A 857 13.01 12.33 -19.56
CA VAL A 857 11.62 12.81 -19.47
C VAL A 857 11.26 13.60 -20.74
N GLY A 858 10.14 13.25 -21.36
CA GLY A 858 9.77 13.69 -22.72
C GLY A 858 10.11 12.70 -23.83
N GLY A 859 10.77 11.57 -23.52
CA GLY A 859 10.99 10.44 -24.45
C GLY A 859 12.21 10.57 -25.35
N ALA A 860 13.06 11.59 -25.15
CA ALA A 860 14.28 11.77 -25.93
C ALA A 860 15.37 10.78 -25.48
N VAL A 861 15.96 10.05 -26.44
CA VAL A 861 17.13 9.20 -26.18
C VAL A 861 18.36 10.09 -26.00
N ALA A 862 18.90 10.15 -24.79
CA ALA A 862 20.06 10.99 -24.45
C ALA A 862 21.40 10.24 -24.61
N ASP A 863 21.37 8.90 -24.51
CA ASP A 863 22.49 8.01 -24.84
C ASP A 863 22.00 6.63 -25.31
N THR A 864 22.86 5.89 -26.01
CA THR A 864 22.66 4.48 -26.34
C THR A 864 24.00 3.75 -26.45
N SER A 865 24.09 2.55 -25.88
CA SER A 865 25.23 1.65 -25.99
C SER A 865 24.75 0.21 -26.16
N THR A 866 25.58 -0.67 -26.71
CA THR A 866 25.34 -2.12 -26.72
C THR A 866 26.56 -2.83 -26.13
N ILE A 867 26.30 -3.72 -25.17
CA ILE A 867 27.28 -4.55 -24.49
C ILE A 867 27.01 -5.99 -24.93
N THR A 868 28.04 -6.73 -25.34
CA THR A 868 27.93 -8.10 -25.86
C THR A 868 28.61 -9.05 -24.89
N CYS A 869 27.96 -10.17 -24.59
CA CYS A 869 28.49 -11.12 -23.61
C CYS A 869 29.81 -11.76 -24.07
N HIS A 870 30.71 -11.97 -23.11
CA HIS A 870 32.10 -12.36 -23.34
C HIS A 870 32.26 -13.87 -23.70
#